data_AF-A0A7S3HIX7-F1
#
_entry.id   AF-A0A7S3HIX7-F1
#
_cell.length_a   1.000
_cell.length_b   1.000
_cell.length_c   1.000
_cell.angle_alpha   90.00
_cell.angle_beta   90.00
_cell.angle_gamma   90.00
#
_symmetry.space_group_name_H-M   'P 1'
#
loop_
_entity.id
_entity.type
_entity.pdbx_description
1 polymer ?
#
loop_
_entity_poly.entity_id
_entity_poly.type
_entity_poly.pdbx_seq_one_letter_code
_entity_poly.pdbx_strand_id
1 'polypeptide(L)'
;TKGPPVPVGYTSIGDGDADDDPQSKDSKSVKKAFADKDIVGIDENLGNNFYASLWVPPNIDRAALHKMATVYKEGRTKVRQARLTEDLEIGVGLNLYFQYALSIAVGFFFIFIFSIPTLVFSYYGSAVPTQDQDIVGLYQFTIANIGFDPTSLTYTADSQCSGEPGIVPTVNQTCISVMGNEFTTQSVSLVITCCEILQVCVFFIILFHLRRRFNVIKTVHADSGVPSITDYAVQVTNLPRGTTVQEVIEHFSALYQLETVDFRGRLPVEDAAPVDSIGYSSNEIHVGTWVAECTMCLKMNKAVNYLEKRRELMLRLYDARARMKMYGPKTPHVKGYNAGKYAHYEKIMLRVATKVDKVNAKIALLGGAKESKEGEDEESGASSRPGSAKITKSTKSAKNRPKSGNKVAVTTAKGNESTKSDNQNQDEENDHSGHPDTNPGKNSTQTSCWQRVTDAFKDEPVLGAFVCFEYNESFARCMEDFTFFSYYPMRLFAPKKMFFKGRLLSVKRAPEPDQVMWENIEIGPIQRTLARLRTLSEVLVVFIVVYALFAAAADARVKYTVLTPPGDFCSRAMPQLFAGPNYTSDAFLSQMRLTRAPTDERESYDMLCDAVLPDSYYAVYTNNGDVNNTVGEYNLSACVDSSNSTSIDGLCPLNSQDPMCPCHTSLRAQQCNTLGCDFNSNSGANEVPCMQFTSADPLHCYCSYKLDNMLETGGYVAALSWFGSYMFMTVADLTDECIDYK
;
A
#
# COMPACT_ATOMS: atom_id res chain seq x y z
N THR A 1 -8.70 -52.19 1.93
CA THR A 1 -8.71 -51.06 0.97
C THR A 1 -7.27 -50.69 0.67
N LYS A 2 -6.83 -51.00 -0.56
CA LYS A 2 -5.44 -50.79 -1.02
C LYS A 2 -5.21 -49.30 -1.28
N GLY A 3 -4.28 -48.68 -0.55
CA GLY A 3 -3.68 -47.40 -0.90
C GLY A 3 -2.46 -47.61 -1.82
N PRO A 4 -2.10 -46.65 -2.68
CA PRO A 4 -1.00 -46.82 -3.64
C PRO A 4 0.38 -46.69 -2.96
N PRO A 5 1.43 -47.29 -3.53
CA PRO A 5 2.77 -47.28 -2.94
C PRO A 5 3.46 -45.93 -3.17
N VAL A 6 4.12 -45.44 -2.11
CA VAL A 6 5.07 -44.32 -2.12
C VAL A 6 6.38 -44.80 -2.78
N PRO A 7 6.98 -44.06 -3.73
CA PRO A 7 8.27 -44.42 -4.28
C PRO A 7 9.38 -44.10 -3.28
N VAL A 8 10.10 -45.14 -2.88
CA VAL A 8 11.34 -45.12 -2.10
C VAL A 8 12.51 -44.88 -3.05
N GLY A 9 13.45 -44.01 -2.66
CA GLY A 9 14.85 -44.13 -3.08
C GLY A 9 15.48 -42.88 -3.72
N TYR A 10 15.84 -41.89 -2.89
CA TYR A 10 17.10 -41.17 -3.12
C TYR A 10 18.06 -41.58 -2.01
N THR A 11 19.03 -42.41 -2.38
CA THR A 11 20.18 -42.79 -1.56
C THR A 11 20.97 -41.54 -1.20
N SER A 12 21.19 -41.34 0.10
CA SER A 12 22.18 -40.41 0.64
C SER A 12 23.56 -40.78 0.11
N ILE A 13 24.10 -39.94 -0.77
CA ILE A 13 25.50 -39.97 -1.16
C ILE A 13 26.30 -39.44 0.03
N GLY A 14 27.27 -40.23 0.47
CA GLY A 14 28.10 -39.96 1.64
C GLY A 14 28.94 -38.71 1.49
N ASP A 15 29.19 -38.08 2.63
CA ASP A 15 30.17 -37.02 2.82
C ASP A 15 31.56 -37.57 2.49
N GLY A 16 31.99 -37.36 1.25
CA GLY A 16 33.37 -37.53 0.80
C GLY A 16 33.92 -36.17 0.43
N ASP A 17 34.88 -35.68 1.21
CA ASP A 17 35.70 -34.52 0.90
C ASP A 17 36.37 -34.73 -0.46
N ALA A 18 35.95 -33.96 -1.46
CA ALA A 18 36.54 -33.92 -2.79
C ALA A 18 36.51 -32.48 -3.31
N ASP A 19 37.56 -31.73 -2.97
CA ASP A 19 37.96 -30.51 -3.66
C ASP A 19 38.42 -30.88 -5.08
N ASP A 20 37.49 -30.88 -6.04
CA ASP A 20 37.67 -30.51 -7.45
C ASP A 20 36.45 -30.98 -8.25
N ASP A 21 35.43 -30.13 -8.35
CA ASP A 21 34.20 -30.41 -9.11
C ASP A 21 34.34 -29.98 -10.59
N PRO A 22 34.40 -30.94 -11.55
CA PRO A 22 34.46 -30.63 -12.98
C PRO A 22 33.13 -30.08 -13.55
N GLN A 23 32.05 -30.03 -12.76
CA GLN A 23 30.71 -29.63 -13.24
C GLN A 23 30.51 -28.11 -13.41
N SER A 24 31.46 -27.25 -13.02
CA SER A 24 31.27 -25.79 -13.13
C SER A 24 31.31 -25.26 -14.58
N LYS A 25 31.90 -26.01 -15.53
CA LYS A 25 31.99 -25.60 -16.95
C LYS A 25 30.68 -25.85 -17.72
N ASP A 26 29.93 -26.90 -17.39
CA ASP A 26 28.67 -27.21 -18.07
C ASP A 26 27.51 -26.29 -17.63
N SER A 27 27.50 -25.80 -16.39
CA SER A 27 26.45 -24.88 -15.93
C SER A 27 26.49 -23.53 -16.66
N LYS A 28 27.68 -23.02 -17.03
CA LYS A 28 27.83 -21.79 -17.82
C LYS A 28 27.34 -21.96 -19.26
N SER A 29 27.58 -23.12 -19.86
CA SER A 29 27.08 -23.49 -21.19
C SER A 29 25.54 -23.51 -21.22
N VAL A 30 24.93 -24.13 -20.22
CA VAL A 30 23.47 -24.20 -20.09
C VAL A 30 22.87 -22.81 -19.84
N LYS A 31 23.45 -21.98 -18.95
CA LYS A 31 22.98 -20.60 -18.71
C LYS A 31 23.04 -19.74 -19.98
N LYS A 32 24.10 -19.86 -20.78
CA LYS A 32 24.21 -19.13 -22.06
C LYS A 32 23.15 -19.58 -23.08
N ALA A 33 22.85 -20.89 -23.14
CA ALA A 33 21.82 -21.43 -24.02
C ALA A 33 20.39 -21.00 -23.66
N PHE A 34 20.12 -20.66 -22.39
CA PHE A 34 18.81 -20.17 -21.93
C PHE A 34 18.69 -18.64 -22.02
N ALA A 35 19.76 -17.87 -21.77
CA ALA A 35 19.74 -16.41 -21.84
C ALA A 35 19.60 -15.88 -23.28
N ASP A 36 20.18 -16.57 -24.28
CA ASP A 36 20.06 -16.18 -25.70
C ASP A 36 18.72 -16.58 -26.34
N LYS A 37 17.86 -17.33 -25.63
CA LYS A 37 16.55 -17.80 -26.12
C LYS A 37 15.40 -17.02 -25.49
N ASP A 38 15.39 -15.71 -25.69
CA ASP A 38 14.28 -14.83 -25.29
C ASP A 38 13.03 -14.97 -26.20
N ILE A 39 12.85 -16.14 -26.82
CA ILE A 39 11.78 -16.39 -27.78
C ILE A 39 11.02 -17.64 -27.35
N VAL A 40 9.96 -17.39 -26.59
CA VAL A 40 8.70 -18.14 -26.71
C VAL A 40 8.43 -18.32 -28.22
N GLY A 41 8.74 -19.49 -28.78
CA GLY A 41 8.40 -19.77 -30.18
C GLY A 41 9.30 -20.70 -30.98
N ILE A 42 10.62 -20.78 -30.71
CA ILE A 42 11.52 -21.57 -31.58
C ILE A 42 11.35 -23.08 -31.33
N ASP A 43 11.26 -23.49 -30.07
CA ASP A 43 11.21 -24.92 -29.74
C ASP A 43 9.78 -25.49 -29.62
N GLU A 44 8.74 -24.64 -29.52
CA GLU A 44 7.34 -25.06 -29.30
C GLU A 44 6.50 -25.13 -30.60
N ASN A 45 7.12 -24.80 -31.74
CA ASN A 45 6.48 -24.74 -33.05
C ASN A 45 5.22 -23.85 -33.06
N LEU A 46 5.27 -22.68 -32.41
CA LEU A 46 4.17 -21.69 -32.35
C LEU A 46 4.34 -20.53 -33.34
N GLY A 47 5.32 -20.63 -34.25
CA GLY A 47 5.60 -19.67 -35.31
C GLY A 47 4.51 -19.58 -36.38
N ASN A 48 4.86 -19.03 -37.55
CA ASN A 48 3.88 -18.82 -38.63
C ASN A 48 3.29 -20.14 -39.18
N ASN A 49 4.06 -21.22 -39.14
CA ASN A 49 3.64 -22.55 -39.61
C ASN A 49 3.09 -23.44 -38.50
N PHE A 50 2.55 -22.86 -37.42
CA PHE A 50 2.11 -23.64 -36.26
C PHE A 50 1.04 -24.70 -36.58
N TYR A 51 0.21 -24.48 -37.62
CA TYR A 51 -0.78 -25.46 -38.10
C TYR A 51 -0.18 -26.79 -38.57
N ALA A 52 1.01 -26.76 -39.17
CA ALA A 52 1.66 -27.95 -39.72
C ALA A 52 2.36 -28.79 -38.65
N SER A 53 2.65 -28.19 -37.50
CA SER A 53 3.42 -28.81 -36.43
C SER A 53 2.53 -29.48 -35.40
N LEU A 54 3.03 -30.56 -34.79
CA LEU A 54 2.33 -31.23 -33.70
C LEU A 54 2.37 -30.39 -32.42
N TRP A 55 1.36 -30.58 -31.57
CA TRP A 55 1.38 -30.02 -30.23
C TRP A 55 2.48 -30.69 -29.40
N VAL A 56 3.28 -29.88 -28.70
CA VAL A 56 4.32 -30.34 -27.80
C VAL A 56 3.82 -30.11 -26.37
N PRO A 57 3.77 -31.15 -25.51
CA PRO A 57 3.40 -30.96 -24.11
C PRO A 57 4.45 -30.11 -23.37
N PRO A 58 4.04 -29.35 -22.34
CA PRO A 58 5.00 -28.64 -21.49
C PRO A 58 5.96 -29.65 -20.86
N ASN A 59 7.26 -29.40 -21.01
CA ASN A 59 8.32 -30.26 -20.47
C ASN A 59 8.60 -29.85 -19.01
N ILE A 60 8.31 -30.76 -18.07
CA ILE A 60 8.49 -30.53 -16.63
C ILE A 60 9.96 -30.30 -16.29
N ASP A 61 10.88 -31.03 -16.91
CA ASP A 61 12.32 -30.89 -16.68
C ASP A 61 12.82 -29.52 -17.15
N ARG A 62 12.34 -29.07 -18.32
CA ARG A 62 12.64 -27.71 -18.80
C ARG A 62 12.07 -26.65 -17.87
N ALA A 63 10.87 -26.84 -17.33
CA ALA A 63 10.28 -25.93 -16.36
C ALA A 63 11.06 -25.94 -15.03
N ALA A 64 11.56 -27.10 -14.60
CA ALA A 64 12.41 -27.25 -13.42
C ALA A 64 13.78 -26.58 -13.63
N LEU A 65 14.42 -26.76 -14.78
CA LEU A 65 15.66 -26.10 -15.16
C LEU A 65 15.49 -24.59 -15.25
N HIS A 66 14.40 -24.11 -15.87
CA HIS A 66 14.07 -22.70 -15.90
C HIS A 66 13.85 -22.16 -14.48
N LYS A 67 13.10 -22.88 -13.64
CA LYS A 67 12.91 -22.51 -12.23
C LYS A 67 14.26 -22.44 -11.50
N MET A 68 15.11 -23.43 -11.62
CA MET A 68 16.46 -23.44 -11.02
C MET A 68 17.29 -22.26 -11.53
N ALA A 69 17.29 -21.98 -12.84
CA ALA A 69 18.00 -20.85 -13.42
C ALA A 69 17.49 -19.49 -12.91
N THR A 70 16.20 -19.36 -12.60
CA THR A 70 15.61 -18.12 -12.07
C THR A 70 15.73 -17.95 -10.56
N VAL A 71 15.97 -19.02 -9.80
CA VAL A 71 16.06 -18.97 -8.34
C VAL A 71 17.51 -18.68 -7.93
N TYR A 72 17.68 -17.81 -6.93
CA TYR A 72 18.99 -17.48 -6.37
C TYR A 72 19.80 -18.74 -6.04
N LYS A 73 21.03 -18.83 -6.60
CA LYS A 73 21.93 -19.98 -6.50
C LYS A 73 21.23 -21.33 -6.72
N GLU A 74 20.31 -21.37 -7.68
CA GLU A 74 19.56 -22.56 -8.09
C GLU A 74 18.75 -23.21 -6.95
N GLY A 75 18.47 -22.45 -5.88
CA GLY A 75 17.78 -22.95 -4.69
C GLY A 75 18.60 -23.90 -3.83
N ARG A 76 19.91 -24.05 -4.09
CA ARG A 76 20.80 -24.92 -3.31
C ARG A 76 21.24 -24.30 -1.99
N THR A 77 21.17 -22.98 -1.86
CA THR A 77 21.63 -22.28 -0.66
C THR A 77 20.62 -22.39 0.47
N LYS A 78 21.06 -22.97 1.60
CA LYS A 78 20.28 -22.98 2.85
C LYS A 78 20.18 -21.54 3.37
N VAL A 79 19.00 -21.11 3.82
CA VAL A 79 18.74 -19.74 4.30
C VAL A 79 19.74 -19.30 5.39
N ARG A 80 20.13 -20.21 6.29
CA ARG A 80 21.12 -19.93 7.37
C ARG A 80 22.56 -19.73 6.88
N GLN A 81 22.89 -20.23 5.70
CA GLN A 81 24.23 -20.12 5.10
C GLN A 81 24.33 -18.98 4.08
N ALA A 82 23.18 -18.42 3.67
CA ALA A 82 23.15 -17.31 2.73
C ALA A 82 23.69 -16.04 3.40
N ARG A 83 24.88 -15.60 2.99
CA ARG A 83 25.45 -14.30 3.40
C ARG A 83 24.91 -13.18 2.52
N LEU A 84 23.62 -12.90 2.69
CA LEU A 84 22.87 -11.91 1.89
C LEU A 84 23.40 -10.48 1.98
N THR A 85 24.31 -10.17 2.92
CA THR A 85 24.93 -8.85 3.05
C THR A 85 26.27 -8.73 2.35
N GLU A 86 26.86 -9.85 1.93
CA GLU A 86 28.22 -9.94 1.36
C GLU A 86 28.21 -10.38 -0.11
N ASP A 87 27.10 -10.94 -0.60
CA ASP A 87 27.07 -11.57 -1.91
C ASP A 87 26.83 -10.57 -3.05
N LEU A 88 27.87 -10.30 -3.84
CA LEU A 88 27.84 -9.38 -4.98
C LEU A 88 26.82 -9.81 -6.05
N GLU A 89 26.45 -11.11 -6.13
CA GLU A 89 25.56 -11.64 -7.17
C GLU A 89 24.10 -11.17 -7.03
N ILE A 90 23.67 -10.78 -5.83
CA ILE A 90 22.28 -10.38 -5.54
C ILE A 90 22.02 -8.92 -5.98
N GLY A 91 23.09 -8.17 -6.26
CA GLY A 91 23.03 -6.76 -6.58
C GLY A 91 23.08 -5.86 -5.33
N VAL A 92 23.64 -4.67 -5.50
CA VAL A 92 23.94 -3.71 -4.42
C VAL A 92 22.67 -3.37 -3.62
N GLY A 93 21.55 -3.17 -4.31
CA GLY A 93 20.29 -2.72 -3.68
C GLY A 93 19.75 -3.72 -2.65
N LEU A 94 19.76 -5.01 -2.98
CA LEU A 94 19.30 -6.06 -2.06
C LEU A 94 20.30 -6.25 -0.91
N ASN A 95 21.60 -6.19 -1.17
CA ASN A 95 22.62 -6.23 -0.11
C ASN A 95 22.44 -5.09 0.90
N LEU A 96 22.22 -3.86 0.41
CA LEU A 96 21.95 -2.69 1.26
C LEU A 96 20.63 -2.87 2.04
N TYR A 97 19.60 -3.44 1.44
CA TYR A 97 18.32 -3.71 2.10
C TYR A 97 18.46 -4.73 3.24
N PHE A 98 19.13 -5.87 3.02
CA PHE A 98 19.33 -6.86 4.08
C PHE A 98 20.23 -6.31 5.19
N GLN A 99 21.28 -5.55 4.85
CA GLN A 99 22.10 -4.86 5.84
C GLN A 99 21.29 -3.84 6.64
N TYR A 100 20.36 -3.12 5.99
CA TYR A 100 19.43 -2.21 6.65
C TYR A 100 18.53 -2.95 7.65
N ALA A 101 17.81 -3.96 7.17
CA ALA A 101 16.87 -4.72 7.97
C ALA A 101 17.55 -5.36 9.19
N LEU A 102 18.73 -5.96 9.00
CA LEU A 102 19.48 -6.56 10.09
C LEU A 102 19.94 -5.53 11.12
N SER A 103 20.48 -4.39 10.68
CA SER A 103 20.98 -3.36 11.61
C SER A 103 19.84 -2.69 12.37
N ILE A 104 18.69 -2.48 11.72
CA ILE A 104 17.49 -1.95 12.36
C ILE A 104 16.89 -2.97 13.33
N ALA A 105 16.84 -4.26 12.99
CA ALA A 105 16.35 -5.31 13.89
C ALA A 105 17.20 -5.41 15.17
N VAL A 106 18.53 -5.43 15.03
CA VAL A 106 19.47 -5.35 16.16
C VAL A 106 19.24 -4.06 16.95
N GLY A 107 19.01 -2.96 16.25
CA GLY A 107 18.75 -1.68 16.86
C GLY A 107 17.49 -1.61 17.71
N PHE A 108 16.36 -2.09 17.16
CA PHE A 108 15.10 -2.19 17.87
C PHE A 108 15.17 -3.15 19.05
N PHE A 109 15.97 -4.22 18.97
CA PHE A 109 16.22 -5.10 20.11
C PHE A 109 16.84 -4.33 21.29
N PHE A 110 17.85 -3.48 21.05
CA PHE A 110 18.43 -2.66 22.11
C PHE A 110 17.47 -1.58 22.61
N ILE A 111 16.76 -0.89 21.72
CA ILE A 111 15.73 0.10 22.11
C ILE A 111 14.67 -0.57 22.99
N PHE A 112 14.24 -1.79 22.63
CA PHE A 112 13.29 -2.58 23.43
C PHE A 112 13.83 -2.87 24.83
N ILE A 113 15.09 -3.29 24.98
CA ILE A 113 15.70 -3.51 26.30
C ILE A 113 15.64 -2.24 27.16
N PHE A 114 15.97 -1.09 26.59
CA PHE A 114 15.89 0.20 27.30
C PHE A 114 14.45 0.68 27.54
N SER A 115 13.45 0.09 26.88
CA SER A 115 12.03 0.40 27.14
C SER A 115 11.42 -0.42 28.28
N ILE A 116 12.09 -1.51 28.70
CA ILE A 116 11.60 -2.39 29.77
C ILE A 116 11.31 -1.63 31.08
N PRO A 117 12.19 -0.73 31.58
CA PRO A 117 11.89 0.01 32.82
C PRO A 117 10.60 0.82 32.72
N THR A 118 10.38 1.53 31.60
CA THR A 118 9.14 2.29 31.36
C THR A 118 7.93 1.35 31.36
N LEU A 119 8.01 0.21 30.67
CA LEU A 119 6.93 -0.78 30.64
C LEU A 119 6.63 -1.36 32.04
N VAL A 120 7.66 -1.61 32.84
CA VAL A 120 7.50 -2.09 34.22
C VAL A 120 6.81 -1.03 35.08
N PHE A 121 7.24 0.24 35.02
CA PHE A 121 6.58 1.31 35.78
C PHE A 121 5.14 1.56 35.35
N SER A 122 4.87 1.50 34.04
CA SER A 122 3.51 1.57 33.52
C SER A 122 2.65 0.40 34.04
N TYR A 123 3.18 -0.82 34.02
CA TYR A 123 2.44 -2.02 34.41
C TYR A 123 2.06 -2.04 35.90
N TYR A 124 2.96 -1.59 36.77
CA TYR A 124 2.69 -1.48 38.22
C TYR A 124 1.94 -0.19 38.60
N GLY A 125 1.76 0.73 37.67
CA GLY A 125 1.00 1.94 37.90
C GLY A 125 -0.51 1.68 37.94
N SER A 126 -1.25 2.63 38.52
CA SER A 126 -2.71 2.62 38.60
C SER A 126 -3.29 4.03 38.45
N ALA A 127 -2.58 4.89 37.69
CA ALA A 127 -3.03 6.26 37.47
C ALA A 127 -4.24 6.36 36.54
N VAL A 128 -4.51 5.35 35.72
CA VAL A 128 -5.69 5.31 34.85
C VAL A 128 -6.90 4.80 35.65
N PRO A 129 -7.94 5.63 35.86
CA PRO A 129 -9.17 5.23 36.55
C PRO A 129 -9.82 4.03 35.86
N THR A 130 -10.51 3.17 36.62
CA THR A 130 -11.15 1.94 36.08
C THR A 130 -12.07 2.19 34.89
N GLN A 131 -12.76 3.33 34.86
CA GLN A 131 -13.61 3.77 33.75
C GLN A 131 -12.86 4.10 32.45
N ASP A 132 -11.57 4.42 32.53
CA ASP A 132 -10.71 4.75 31.39
C ASP A 132 -9.81 3.59 30.94
N GLN A 133 -9.89 2.47 31.65
CA GLN A 133 -9.16 1.24 31.34
C GLN A 133 -9.77 0.58 30.11
N ASP A 134 -8.94 0.25 29.12
CA ASP A 134 -9.42 -0.55 28.00
C ASP A 134 -9.59 -2.02 28.40
N ILE A 135 -10.57 -2.67 27.77
CA ILE A 135 -10.93 -4.08 28.02
C ILE A 135 -9.77 -5.05 27.74
N VAL A 136 -8.84 -4.69 26.85
CA VAL A 136 -7.68 -5.53 26.49
C VAL A 136 -6.57 -5.42 27.55
N GLY A 137 -6.64 -4.44 28.44
CA GLY A 137 -5.62 -4.17 29.44
C GLY A 137 -4.37 -3.48 28.89
N LEU A 138 -4.44 -2.90 27.68
CA LEU A 138 -3.29 -2.22 27.08
C LEU A 138 -2.90 -0.94 27.81
N TYR A 139 -3.83 -0.32 28.54
CA TYR A 139 -3.64 0.86 29.38
C TYR A 139 -2.50 0.62 30.37
N GLN A 140 -2.34 -0.62 30.85
CA GLN A 140 -1.27 -1.04 31.76
C GLN A 140 0.13 -0.82 31.16
N PHE A 141 0.27 -0.79 29.83
CA PHE A 141 1.56 -0.56 29.17
C PHE A 141 1.72 0.88 28.67
N THR A 142 0.76 1.76 28.96
CA THR A 142 0.83 3.17 28.56
C THR A 142 1.52 4.03 29.61
N ILE A 143 2.18 5.10 29.17
CA ILE A 143 2.81 6.08 30.07
C ILE A 143 1.76 6.77 30.96
N ALA A 144 0.50 6.84 30.52
CA ALA A 144 -0.60 7.42 31.29
C ALA A 144 -0.93 6.65 32.57
N ASN A 145 -0.55 5.36 32.67
CA ASN A 145 -0.82 4.55 33.84
C ASN A 145 0.22 4.73 34.97
N ILE A 146 1.30 5.47 34.72
CA ILE A 146 2.35 5.75 35.71
C ILE A 146 1.80 6.64 36.83
N GLY A 147 1.80 6.12 38.07
CA GLY A 147 1.33 6.82 39.26
C GLY A 147 0.23 6.03 40.00
N PHE A 148 -0.50 6.73 40.88
CA PHE A 148 -1.67 6.20 41.58
C PHE A 148 -2.87 7.10 41.34
N ASP A 149 -4.05 6.49 41.25
CA ASP A 149 -5.32 7.19 41.36
C ASP A 149 -5.57 7.56 42.84
N PRO A 150 -5.59 8.85 43.22
CA PRO A 150 -5.83 9.29 44.59
C PRO A 150 -7.24 8.97 45.10
N THR A 151 -8.16 8.60 44.20
CA THR A 151 -9.54 8.23 44.55
C THR A 151 -9.72 6.74 44.79
N SER A 152 -8.70 5.91 44.52
CA SER A 152 -8.78 4.47 44.72
C SER A 152 -8.80 4.08 46.20
N LEU A 153 -9.75 3.22 46.57
CA LEU A 153 -9.90 2.65 47.93
C LEU A 153 -8.70 1.80 48.38
N THR A 154 -7.84 1.37 47.45
CA THR A 154 -6.60 0.65 47.76
C THR A 154 -5.44 1.57 48.17
N TYR A 155 -5.65 2.88 48.21
CA TYR A 155 -4.66 3.83 48.70
C TYR A 155 -4.45 3.65 50.21
N THR A 156 -3.32 3.07 50.59
CA THR A 156 -2.91 2.94 52.00
C THR A 156 -2.08 4.14 52.42
N ALA A 157 -2.53 4.87 53.44
CA ALA A 157 -1.85 6.03 54.02
C ALA A 157 -0.51 5.73 54.74
N ASP A 158 -0.04 4.48 54.71
CA ASP A 158 1.23 4.01 55.31
C ASP A 158 2.40 3.93 54.31
N SER A 159 2.23 4.43 53.08
CA SER A 159 3.34 4.52 52.11
C SER A 159 4.42 5.48 52.62
N GLN A 160 5.71 5.24 52.35
CA GLN A 160 6.82 6.17 52.62
C GLN A 160 6.67 7.52 51.91
N CYS A 161 5.69 7.62 51.02
CA CYS A 161 5.32 8.83 50.28
C CYS A 161 4.20 9.63 50.93
N SER A 162 3.49 9.03 51.87
CA SER A 162 2.72 9.74 52.87
C SER A 162 3.73 10.25 53.88
N GLY A 163 3.85 11.58 54.03
CA GLY A 163 4.64 12.17 55.12
C GLY A 163 4.23 11.61 56.48
N GLU A 164 5.02 11.89 57.52
CA GLU A 164 4.79 11.41 58.90
C GLU A 164 3.29 11.24 59.26
N PRO A 165 2.91 10.13 59.92
CA PRO A 165 1.52 9.83 60.24
C PRO A 165 0.88 11.00 60.99
N GLY A 166 -0.03 11.71 60.31
CA GLY A 166 -0.72 12.91 60.84
C GLY A 166 -0.58 14.18 60.00
N ILE A 167 0.29 14.22 58.99
CA ILE A 167 0.37 15.34 58.04
C ILE A 167 -0.28 14.89 56.73
N VAL A 168 -1.46 15.45 56.42
CA VAL A 168 -2.13 15.26 55.12
C VAL A 168 -1.10 15.54 54.02
N PRO A 169 -0.76 14.56 53.16
CA PRO A 169 0.22 14.77 52.11
C PRO A 169 -0.24 15.97 51.29
N THR A 170 0.65 16.94 51.11
CA THR A 170 0.41 18.01 50.15
C THR A 170 0.11 17.36 48.80
N VAL A 171 -1.04 17.70 48.24
CA VAL A 171 -1.86 17.00 47.22
C VAL A 171 -1.14 16.58 45.91
N ASN A 172 0.17 16.79 45.79
CA ASN A 172 0.89 16.73 44.52
C ASN A 172 2.01 15.67 44.45
N GLN A 173 2.17 14.79 45.44
CA GLN A 173 3.17 13.70 45.38
C GLN A 173 2.50 12.33 45.24
N THR A 174 2.51 11.80 44.02
CA THR A 174 2.20 10.40 43.74
C THR A 174 3.47 9.56 43.86
N CYS A 175 3.32 8.28 44.22
CA CYS A 175 4.39 7.30 44.21
C CYS A 175 4.04 6.10 43.35
N ILE A 176 4.94 5.12 43.25
CA ILE A 176 4.69 3.86 42.54
C ILE A 176 5.34 2.73 43.34
N SER A 177 4.60 1.67 43.63
CA SER A 177 5.14 0.48 44.31
C SER A 177 5.48 -0.59 43.27
N VAL A 178 6.76 -0.92 43.13
CA VAL A 178 7.26 -1.96 42.23
C VAL A 178 7.90 -3.06 43.08
N MET A 179 7.29 -4.25 43.06
CA MET A 179 7.76 -5.43 43.81
C MET A 179 7.96 -5.17 45.32
N GLY A 180 7.07 -4.36 45.93
CA GLY A 180 7.12 -4.03 47.35
C GLY A 180 8.10 -2.91 47.73
N ASN A 181 8.79 -2.30 46.77
CA ASN A 181 9.58 -1.09 46.97
C ASN A 181 8.84 0.11 46.40
N GLU A 182 8.79 1.20 47.16
CA GLU A 182 8.15 2.43 46.74
C GLU A 182 9.15 3.39 46.11
N PHE A 183 8.79 3.96 44.97
CA PHE A 183 9.57 4.93 44.23
C PHE A 183 8.78 6.23 44.11
N THR A 184 9.47 7.36 44.32
CA THR A 184 8.88 8.68 44.06
C THR A 184 8.73 8.91 42.56
N THR A 185 7.68 9.63 42.13
CA THR A 185 7.48 9.98 40.71
C THR A 185 8.67 10.73 40.12
N GLN A 186 9.41 11.51 40.93
CA GLN A 186 10.64 12.17 40.49
C GLN A 186 11.75 11.16 40.15
N SER A 187 11.95 10.14 40.99
CA SER A 187 12.91 9.07 40.72
C SER A 187 12.53 8.27 39.48
N VAL A 188 11.24 7.93 39.33
CA VAL A 188 10.74 7.20 38.16
C VAL A 188 10.92 8.02 36.88
N SER A 189 10.55 9.31 36.91
CA SER A 189 10.72 10.23 35.78
C SER A 189 12.19 10.35 35.36
N LEU A 190 13.12 10.41 36.33
CA LEU A 190 14.55 10.42 36.05
C LEU A 190 15.00 9.13 35.36
N VAL A 191 14.59 7.96 35.86
CA VAL A 191 14.94 6.67 35.25
C VAL A 191 14.41 6.56 33.82
N ILE A 192 13.15 6.94 33.59
CA ILE A 192 12.54 6.95 32.25
C ILE A 192 13.31 7.89 31.33
N THR A 193 13.56 9.14 31.76
CA THR A 193 14.30 10.13 30.97
C THR A 193 15.70 9.63 30.61
N CYS A 194 16.42 9.02 31.55
CA CYS A 194 17.72 8.41 31.28
C CYS A 194 17.61 7.27 30.25
N CYS A 195 16.60 6.41 30.36
CA CYS A 195 16.37 5.32 29.41
C CYS A 195 16.02 5.85 28.02
N GLU A 196 15.20 6.90 27.91
CA GLU A 196 14.87 7.54 26.64
C GLU A 196 16.10 8.19 25.98
N ILE A 197 16.95 8.88 26.76
CA ILE A 197 18.22 9.41 26.26
C ILE A 197 19.10 8.26 25.72
N LEU A 198 19.18 7.13 26.44
CA LEU A 198 19.92 5.95 25.98
C LEU A 198 19.32 5.36 24.69
N GLN A 199 17.99 5.28 24.56
CA GLN A 199 17.33 4.85 23.32
C GLN A 199 17.68 5.77 22.15
N VAL A 200 17.67 7.09 22.35
CA VAL A 200 18.08 8.08 21.33
C VAL A 200 19.55 7.90 20.96
N CYS A 201 20.45 7.71 21.94
CA CYS A 201 21.86 7.42 21.68
C CYS A 201 22.04 6.13 20.87
N VAL A 202 21.35 5.06 21.23
CA VAL A 202 21.34 3.78 20.48
C VAL A 202 20.88 4.01 19.05
N PHE A 203 19.78 4.75 18.84
CA PHE A 203 19.29 5.10 17.51
C PHE A 203 20.36 5.82 16.66
N PHE A 204 21.04 6.82 17.20
CA PHE A 204 22.13 7.50 16.49
C PHE A 204 23.33 6.59 16.22
N ILE A 205 23.69 5.69 17.15
CA ILE A 205 24.74 4.69 16.94
C ILE A 205 24.37 3.76 15.78
N ILE A 206 23.12 3.31 15.69
CA ILE A 206 22.63 2.48 14.58
C ILE A 206 22.65 3.25 13.26
N LEU A 207 22.21 4.51 13.24
CA LEU A 207 22.28 5.35 12.04
C LEU A 207 23.72 5.57 11.58
N PHE A 208 24.64 5.81 12.50
CA PHE A 208 26.06 5.94 12.20
C PHE A 208 26.65 4.63 11.68
N HIS A 209 26.32 3.50 12.32
CA HIS A 209 26.71 2.16 11.87
C HIS A 209 26.18 1.86 10.47
N LEU A 210 24.90 2.14 10.20
CA LEU A 210 24.27 1.98 8.89
C LEU A 210 24.97 2.82 7.83
N ARG A 211 25.21 4.11 8.11
CA ARG A 211 25.92 5.00 7.18
C ARG A 211 27.31 4.48 6.86
N ARG A 212 28.06 4.04 7.88
CA ARG A 212 29.40 3.46 7.71
C ARG A 212 29.33 2.18 6.86
N ARG A 213 28.43 1.25 7.18
CA ARG A 213 28.28 -0.01 6.43
C ARG A 213 27.82 0.21 5.00
N PHE A 214 26.89 1.14 4.76
CA PHE A 214 26.46 1.49 3.41
C PHE A 214 27.59 2.07 2.57
N ASN A 215 28.42 2.95 3.16
CA ASN A 215 29.59 3.48 2.46
C ASN A 215 30.58 2.36 2.11
N VAL A 216 30.88 1.46 3.05
CA VAL A 216 31.77 0.31 2.80
C VAL A 216 31.22 -0.61 1.71
N ILE A 217 29.93 -0.94 1.75
CA ILE A 217 29.32 -1.80 0.72
C ILE A 217 29.36 -1.12 -0.65
N LYS A 218 29.09 0.19 -0.71
CA LYS A 218 29.17 0.96 -1.95
C LYS A 218 30.59 1.04 -2.50
N THR A 219 31.59 1.24 -1.65
CA THR A 219 33.00 1.26 -2.10
C THR A 219 33.42 -0.11 -2.59
N VAL A 220 33.12 -1.18 -1.86
CA VAL A 220 33.47 -2.56 -2.29
C VAL A 220 32.80 -2.92 -3.63
N HIS A 221 31.57 -2.49 -3.88
CA HIS A 221 30.93 -2.72 -5.18
C HIS A 221 31.55 -1.84 -6.28
N ALA A 222 31.89 -0.58 -6.00
CA ALA A 222 32.61 0.27 -6.94
C ALA A 222 34.01 -0.29 -7.27
N ASP A 223 34.70 -0.85 -6.27
CA ASP A 223 36.04 -1.43 -6.38
C ASP A 223 36.02 -2.85 -6.98
N SER A 224 34.85 -3.48 -7.10
CA SER A 224 34.71 -4.83 -7.67
C SER A 224 35.17 -4.91 -9.14
N GLY A 225 35.44 -3.77 -9.77
CA GLY A 225 36.03 -3.68 -11.10
C GLY A 225 35.11 -4.15 -12.21
N VAL A 226 33.83 -4.39 -11.91
CA VAL A 226 32.80 -4.68 -12.91
C VAL A 226 32.38 -3.35 -13.52
N PRO A 227 32.78 -3.02 -14.76
CA PRO A 227 32.40 -1.76 -15.38
C PRO A 227 30.87 -1.74 -15.58
N SER A 228 30.19 -0.74 -15.03
CA SER A 228 28.79 -0.47 -15.32
C SER A 228 28.70 0.65 -16.37
N ILE A 229 27.67 0.60 -17.22
CA ILE A 229 27.40 1.67 -18.18
C ILE A 229 27.26 3.04 -17.50
N THR A 230 26.82 3.06 -16.24
CA THR A 230 26.65 4.29 -15.46
C THR A 230 27.97 4.97 -15.08
N ASP A 231 29.10 4.27 -15.17
CA ASP A 231 30.43 4.83 -14.92
C ASP A 231 30.96 5.62 -16.13
N TYR A 232 30.30 5.49 -17.28
CA TYR A 232 30.70 6.11 -18.54
C TYR A 232 29.60 6.99 -19.13
N ALA A 233 28.35 6.87 -18.66
CA ALA A 233 27.19 7.53 -19.25
C ALA A 233 26.66 8.72 -18.44
N VAL A 234 26.39 9.82 -19.13
CA VAL A 234 25.67 10.99 -18.60
C VAL A 234 24.31 11.16 -19.26
N GLN A 235 23.32 11.57 -18.45
CA GLN A 235 22.02 12.04 -18.90
C GLN A 235 22.06 13.55 -19.10
N VAL A 236 21.84 13.98 -20.34
CA VAL A 236 21.80 15.37 -20.77
C VAL A 236 20.35 15.80 -20.95
N THR A 237 19.98 16.93 -20.34
CA THR A 237 18.65 17.53 -20.43
C THR A 237 18.76 19.01 -20.81
N ASN A 238 17.62 19.64 -21.12
CA ASN A 238 17.55 21.04 -21.58
C ASN A 238 18.22 21.28 -22.95
N LEU A 239 18.15 20.29 -23.83
CA LEU A 239 18.60 20.44 -25.22
C LEU A 239 17.67 21.40 -26.00
N PRO A 240 18.21 22.28 -26.86
CA PRO A 240 17.43 23.05 -27.82
C PRO A 240 16.61 22.16 -28.76
N ARG A 241 15.54 22.71 -29.34
CA ARG A 241 14.76 22.00 -30.37
C ARG A 241 15.57 21.91 -31.66
N GLY A 242 15.47 20.78 -32.36
CA GLY A 242 16.21 20.53 -33.61
C GLY A 242 17.69 20.21 -33.39
N THR A 243 18.11 19.88 -32.17
CA THR A 243 19.45 19.38 -31.90
C THR A 243 19.65 18.01 -32.53
N THR A 244 20.73 17.85 -33.29
CA THR A 244 21.09 16.57 -33.91
C THR A 244 22.06 15.78 -33.03
N VAL A 245 22.15 14.46 -33.24
CA VAL A 245 23.08 13.59 -32.51
C VAL A 245 24.53 14.06 -32.71
N GLN A 246 24.89 14.41 -33.94
CA GLN A 246 26.23 14.84 -34.33
C GLN A 246 26.67 16.10 -33.58
N GLU A 247 25.78 17.09 -33.44
CA GLU A 247 26.10 18.32 -32.68
C GLU A 247 26.39 18.03 -31.21
N VAL A 248 25.67 17.07 -30.60
CA VAL A 248 25.87 16.68 -29.20
C VAL A 248 27.22 15.97 -29.06
N ILE A 249 27.51 15.01 -29.94
CA ILE A 249 28.80 14.29 -29.98
C ILE A 249 29.95 15.28 -30.13
N GLU A 250 29.89 16.17 -31.13
CA GLU A 250 30.93 17.17 -31.39
C GLU A 250 31.14 18.08 -30.18
N HIS A 251 30.05 18.52 -29.53
CA HIS A 251 30.13 19.36 -28.34
C HIS A 251 30.85 18.68 -27.17
N PHE A 252 30.45 17.46 -26.80
CA PHE A 252 31.07 16.75 -25.69
C PHE A 252 32.48 16.25 -26.02
N SER A 253 32.71 15.81 -27.26
CA SER A 253 34.02 15.37 -27.73
C SER A 253 35.04 16.51 -27.72
N ALA A 254 34.65 17.72 -28.16
CA ALA A 254 35.54 18.87 -28.16
C ALA A 254 35.84 19.41 -26.74
N LEU A 255 34.93 19.22 -25.78
CA LEU A 255 35.11 19.67 -24.40
C LEU A 255 35.97 18.73 -23.55
N TYR A 256 35.85 17.42 -23.78
CA TYR A 256 36.41 16.38 -22.90
C TYR A 256 37.41 15.47 -23.62
N GLN A 257 38.17 16.05 -24.55
CA GLN A 257 39.31 15.39 -25.16
C GLN A 257 40.43 15.14 -24.14
N LEU A 258 41.06 13.97 -24.20
CA LEU A 258 42.10 13.58 -23.25
C LEU A 258 43.52 13.72 -23.81
N GLU A 259 43.69 13.97 -25.10
CA GLU A 259 44.99 14.13 -25.76
C GLU A 259 45.67 15.47 -25.42
N THR A 260 44.90 16.51 -25.11
CA THR A 260 45.44 17.84 -24.81
C THR A 260 45.05 18.31 -23.42
N VAL A 261 45.74 19.34 -22.93
CA VAL A 261 45.31 20.09 -21.74
C VAL A 261 43.92 20.68 -22.00
N ASP A 262 42.98 20.44 -21.09
CA ASP A 262 41.59 20.89 -21.27
C ASP A 262 41.39 22.37 -20.92
N PHE A 263 40.14 22.86 -21.05
CA PHE A 263 39.84 24.26 -20.77
C PHE A 263 39.99 24.67 -19.29
N ARG A 264 40.14 23.70 -18.37
CA ARG A 264 40.41 23.93 -16.94
C ARG A 264 41.89 23.74 -16.59
N GLY A 265 42.74 23.40 -17.55
CA GLY A 265 44.17 23.15 -17.31
C GLY A 265 44.48 21.75 -16.79
N ARG A 266 43.55 20.79 -16.86
CA ARG A 266 43.81 19.39 -16.49
C ARG A 266 44.70 18.74 -17.55
N LEU A 267 45.73 18.00 -17.11
CA LEU A 267 46.73 17.38 -17.97
C LEU A 267 46.12 16.31 -18.89
N PRO A 268 46.73 16.05 -20.06
CA PRO A 268 46.33 14.95 -20.91
C PRO A 268 46.54 13.59 -20.22
N VAL A 269 45.78 12.59 -20.64
CA VAL A 269 45.90 11.21 -20.14
C VAL A 269 46.79 10.44 -21.12
N GLU A 270 47.85 9.81 -20.60
CA GLU A 270 48.75 8.99 -21.41
C GLU A 270 47.98 7.82 -22.04
N ASP A 271 48.29 7.52 -23.30
CA ASP A 271 47.71 6.43 -24.10
C ASP A 271 46.18 6.51 -24.34
N ALA A 272 45.53 7.62 -23.99
CA ALA A 272 44.14 7.83 -24.33
C ALA A 272 43.99 8.14 -25.83
N ALA A 273 43.14 7.40 -26.52
CA ALA A 273 42.89 7.56 -27.96
C ALA A 273 41.38 7.71 -28.21
N PRO A 274 40.95 8.51 -29.21
CA PRO A 274 39.54 8.58 -29.55
C PRO A 274 39.02 7.23 -30.05
N VAL A 275 37.69 7.07 -30.08
CA VAL A 275 37.00 5.85 -30.53
C VAL A 275 37.52 5.43 -31.90
N ASP A 276 38.07 4.22 -32.00
CA ASP A 276 38.65 3.64 -33.21
C ASP A 276 37.71 2.62 -33.89
N SER A 277 36.79 2.04 -33.11
CA SER A 277 35.92 0.94 -33.53
C SER A 277 34.44 1.28 -33.38
N ILE A 278 33.66 0.97 -34.42
CA ILE A 278 32.19 1.08 -34.44
C ILE A 278 31.50 -0.26 -34.29
N GLY A 279 32.21 -1.30 -33.81
CA GLY A 279 31.67 -2.66 -33.75
C GLY A 279 30.32 -2.78 -33.01
N TYR A 280 30.06 -1.89 -32.06
CA TYR A 280 28.82 -1.86 -31.28
C TYR A 280 27.74 -0.95 -31.87
N SER A 281 28.07 0.29 -32.25
CA SER A 281 27.07 1.27 -32.71
C SER A 281 26.75 1.15 -34.20
N SER A 282 27.66 0.57 -34.99
CA SER A 282 27.64 0.58 -36.46
C SER A 282 27.53 1.98 -37.07
N ASN A 283 27.84 3.05 -36.32
CA ASN A 283 27.64 4.42 -36.74
C ASN A 283 28.97 5.18 -36.78
N GLU A 284 29.41 5.52 -38.00
CA GLU A 284 30.70 6.14 -38.29
C GLU A 284 30.88 7.52 -37.63
N ILE A 285 29.79 8.19 -37.22
CA ILE A 285 29.87 9.52 -36.58
C ILE A 285 30.63 9.51 -35.25
N HIS A 286 30.85 8.35 -34.64
CA HIS A 286 31.58 8.20 -33.38
C HIS A 286 33.09 8.06 -33.59
N VAL A 287 33.54 7.62 -34.77
CA VAL A 287 34.97 7.39 -35.05
C VAL A 287 35.73 8.70 -34.93
N GLY A 288 36.84 8.68 -34.20
CA GLY A 288 37.67 9.87 -33.96
C GLY A 288 37.09 10.82 -32.92
N THR A 289 36.03 10.43 -32.20
CA THR A 289 35.45 11.23 -31.11
C THR A 289 35.74 10.61 -29.74
N TRP A 290 35.57 11.38 -28.66
CA TRP A 290 35.69 10.88 -27.28
C TRP A 290 34.37 10.33 -26.71
N VAL A 291 33.35 10.21 -27.56
CA VAL A 291 32.00 9.77 -27.21
C VAL A 291 31.72 8.45 -27.92
N ALA A 292 31.76 7.36 -27.15
CA ALA A 292 31.51 6.00 -27.62
C ALA A 292 30.08 5.82 -28.18
N GLU A 293 29.09 6.42 -27.52
CA GLU A 293 27.69 6.32 -27.94
C GLU A 293 26.89 7.57 -27.54
N CYS A 294 25.92 7.96 -28.37
CA CYS A 294 24.99 9.03 -28.04
C CYS A 294 23.57 8.66 -28.51
N THR A 295 22.67 8.47 -27.55
CA THR A 295 21.27 8.09 -27.81
C THR A 295 20.33 9.23 -27.42
N MET A 296 19.58 9.74 -28.41
CA MET A 296 18.62 10.84 -28.21
C MET A 296 17.30 10.33 -27.64
N CYS A 297 16.80 11.01 -26.60
CA CYS A 297 15.49 10.72 -26.03
C CYS A 297 14.42 11.52 -26.77
N LEU A 298 13.64 10.82 -27.57
CA LEU A 298 12.50 11.37 -28.31
C LEU A 298 11.19 11.10 -27.57
N LYS A 299 10.13 11.82 -27.96
CA LYS A 299 8.80 11.64 -27.39
C LYS A 299 8.09 10.41 -27.98
N MET A 300 8.37 9.23 -27.42
CA MET A 300 7.95 7.92 -27.95
C MET A 300 6.86 7.22 -27.14
N ASN A 301 6.26 7.82 -26.12
CA ASN A 301 5.28 7.16 -25.23
C ASN A 301 4.15 6.47 -25.99
N LYS A 302 3.65 7.04 -27.09
CA LYS A 302 2.62 6.37 -27.92
C LYS A 302 3.15 5.09 -28.56
N ALA A 303 4.37 5.11 -29.09
CA ALA A 303 5.00 3.96 -29.71
C ALA A 303 5.28 2.86 -28.67
N VAL A 304 5.84 3.21 -27.51
CA VAL A 304 6.08 2.29 -26.40
C VAL A 304 4.78 1.61 -25.97
N ASN A 305 3.72 2.38 -25.72
CA ASN A 305 2.39 1.83 -25.40
C ASN A 305 1.87 0.85 -26.47
N TYR A 306 2.09 1.14 -27.75
CA TYR A 306 1.69 0.22 -28.82
C TYR A 306 2.56 -1.03 -28.88
N LEU A 307 3.85 -0.93 -28.60
CA LEU A 307 4.77 -2.06 -28.56
C LEU A 307 4.47 -2.99 -27.37
N GLU A 308 4.20 -2.43 -26.19
CA GLU A 308 3.75 -3.22 -25.03
C GLU A 308 2.43 -3.91 -25.31
N LYS A 309 1.46 -3.18 -25.87
CA LYS A 309 0.19 -3.76 -26.28
C LYS A 309 0.36 -4.85 -27.34
N ARG A 310 1.31 -4.69 -28.26
CA ARG A 310 1.68 -5.72 -29.25
C ARG A 310 2.27 -6.94 -28.55
N ARG A 311 3.20 -6.76 -27.60
CA ARG A 311 3.78 -7.85 -26.80
C ARG A 311 2.70 -8.64 -26.07
N GLU A 312 1.78 -7.95 -25.39
CA GLU A 312 0.65 -8.58 -24.69
C GLU A 312 -0.24 -9.38 -25.65
N LEU A 313 -0.62 -8.79 -26.78
CA LEU A 313 -1.45 -9.47 -27.78
C LEU A 313 -0.72 -10.66 -28.43
N MET A 314 0.59 -10.57 -28.64
CA MET A 314 1.40 -11.68 -29.15
C MET A 314 1.45 -12.85 -28.16
N LEU A 315 1.61 -12.58 -26.85
CA LEU A 315 1.54 -13.62 -25.83
C LEU A 315 0.17 -14.31 -25.80
N ARG A 316 -0.92 -13.53 -25.88
CA ARG A 316 -2.29 -14.07 -25.99
C ARG A 316 -2.48 -14.86 -27.28
N LEU A 317 -1.85 -14.45 -28.36
CA LEU A 317 -1.87 -15.16 -29.64
C LEU A 317 -1.16 -16.52 -29.51
N TYR A 318 0.03 -16.54 -28.89
CA TYR A 318 0.78 -17.77 -28.65
C TYR A 318 0.02 -18.75 -27.73
N ASP A 319 -0.59 -18.27 -26.64
CA ASP A 319 -1.45 -19.12 -25.79
C ASP A 319 -2.63 -19.70 -26.59
N ALA A 320 -3.30 -18.87 -27.40
CA ALA A 320 -4.40 -19.34 -28.24
C ALA A 320 -3.95 -20.38 -29.28
N ARG A 321 -2.77 -20.18 -29.91
CA ARG A 321 -2.16 -21.15 -30.84
C ARG A 321 -1.82 -22.46 -30.12
N ALA A 322 -1.21 -22.39 -28.94
CA ALA A 322 -0.85 -23.55 -28.15
C ALA A 322 -2.08 -24.38 -27.75
N ARG A 323 -3.15 -23.72 -27.27
CA ARG A 323 -4.41 -24.38 -26.92
C ARG A 323 -5.15 -24.93 -28.12
N MET A 324 -5.12 -24.23 -29.26
CA MET A 324 -5.71 -24.74 -30.49
C MET A 324 -5.00 -26.03 -30.93
N LYS A 325 -3.66 -26.06 -30.90
CA LYS A 325 -2.87 -27.28 -31.18
C LYS A 325 -3.16 -28.41 -30.18
N MET A 326 -3.27 -28.09 -28.88
CA MET A 326 -3.59 -29.04 -27.81
C MET A 326 -4.89 -29.82 -28.07
N TYR A 327 -5.89 -29.17 -28.69
CA TYR A 327 -7.17 -29.79 -29.04
C TYR A 327 -7.31 -30.13 -30.53
N GLY A 328 -6.21 -30.12 -31.30
CA GLY A 328 -6.22 -30.36 -32.75
C GLY A 328 -6.36 -31.85 -33.13
N PRO A 329 -6.72 -32.18 -34.40
CA PRO A 329 -7.01 -33.55 -34.83
C PRO A 329 -5.85 -34.53 -34.64
N LYS A 330 -4.61 -34.03 -34.71
CA LYS A 330 -3.37 -34.80 -34.56
C LYS A 330 -2.72 -34.61 -33.18
N THR A 331 -3.47 -34.18 -32.17
CA THR A 331 -2.90 -33.91 -30.85
C THR A 331 -2.49 -35.21 -30.15
N PRO A 332 -1.26 -35.31 -29.60
CA PRO A 332 -0.86 -36.42 -28.73
C PRO A 332 -1.41 -36.25 -27.29
N HIS A 333 -2.19 -35.20 -27.02
CA HIS A 333 -2.74 -34.93 -25.70
C HIS A 333 -3.72 -36.04 -25.25
N VAL A 334 -3.65 -36.45 -23.98
CA VAL A 334 -4.41 -37.58 -23.40
C VAL A 334 -5.92 -37.48 -23.61
N LYS A 335 -6.48 -36.26 -23.59
CA LYS A 335 -7.92 -36.02 -23.83
C LYS A 335 -8.34 -36.11 -25.30
N GLY A 336 -7.39 -36.33 -26.21
CA GLY A 336 -7.59 -36.41 -27.65
C GLY A 336 -8.09 -35.12 -28.28
N TYR A 337 -8.49 -35.24 -29.55
CA TYR A 337 -9.11 -34.17 -30.34
C TYR A 337 -10.43 -33.72 -29.71
N ASN A 338 -10.67 -32.41 -29.65
CA ASN A 338 -11.94 -31.85 -29.24
C ASN A 338 -12.36 -30.72 -30.19
N ALA A 339 -13.28 -31.04 -31.11
CA ALA A 339 -13.72 -30.12 -32.15
C ALA A 339 -14.28 -28.79 -31.61
N GLY A 340 -15.09 -28.85 -30.55
CA GLY A 340 -15.71 -27.64 -29.96
C GLY A 340 -14.68 -26.70 -29.34
N LYS A 341 -13.70 -27.25 -28.60
CA LYS A 341 -12.61 -26.45 -28.02
C LYS A 341 -11.65 -25.94 -29.08
N TYR A 342 -11.33 -26.75 -30.10
CA TYR A 342 -10.51 -26.33 -31.22
C TYR A 342 -11.12 -25.11 -31.92
N ALA A 343 -12.38 -25.20 -32.35
CA ALA A 343 -13.08 -24.10 -33.02
C ALA A 343 -13.21 -22.85 -32.11
N HIS A 344 -13.37 -23.06 -30.80
CA HIS A 344 -13.38 -21.96 -29.83
C HIS A 344 -12.04 -21.21 -29.79
N TYR A 345 -10.91 -21.91 -29.67
CA TYR A 345 -9.58 -21.30 -29.62
C TYR A 345 -9.14 -20.73 -30.97
N GLU A 346 -9.53 -21.34 -32.07
CA GLU A 346 -9.36 -20.78 -33.41
C GLU A 346 -10.04 -19.41 -33.53
N LYS A 347 -11.29 -19.30 -33.09
CA LYS A 347 -12.02 -18.01 -33.06
C LYS A 347 -11.35 -16.99 -32.14
N ILE A 348 -10.72 -17.40 -31.04
CA ILE A 348 -9.94 -16.49 -30.19
C ILE A 348 -8.67 -16.05 -30.91
N MET A 349 -7.92 -16.99 -31.47
CA MET A 349 -6.67 -16.76 -32.19
C MET A 349 -6.87 -15.79 -33.36
N LEU A 350 -7.91 -15.96 -34.19
CA LEU A 350 -8.27 -15.01 -35.26
C LEU A 350 -8.64 -13.61 -34.73
N ARG A 351 -9.42 -13.54 -33.63
CA ARG A 351 -9.77 -12.27 -32.98
C ARG A 351 -8.55 -11.55 -32.38
N VAL A 352 -7.56 -12.28 -31.88
CA VAL A 352 -6.32 -11.70 -31.35
C VAL A 352 -5.40 -11.29 -32.51
N ALA A 353 -5.26 -12.12 -33.55
CA ALA A 353 -4.47 -11.81 -34.74
C ALA A 353 -4.93 -10.51 -35.39
N THR A 354 -6.24 -10.35 -35.63
CA THR A 354 -6.79 -9.08 -36.16
C THR A 354 -6.52 -7.87 -35.27
N LYS A 355 -6.37 -8.04 -33.95
CA LYS A 355 -5.95 -6.95 -33.06
C LYS A 355 -4.46 -6.67 -33.17
N VAL A 356 -3.63 -7.70 -33.29
CA VAL A 356 -2.19 -7.55 -33.57
C VAL A 356 -2.00 -6.78 -34.87
N ASP A 357 -2.72 -7.13 -35.93
CA ASP A 357 -2.67 -6.44 -37.22
C ASP A 357 -3.07 -4.96 -37.10
N LYS A 358 -4.12 -4.66 -36.34
CA LYS A 358 -4.52 -3.27 -36.05
C LYS A 358 -3.45 -2.49 -35.28
N VAL A 359 -2.76 -3.12 -34.34
CA VAL A 359 -1.66 -2.48 -33.60
C VAL A 359 -0.44 -2.29 -34.49
N ASN A 360 -0.10 -3.29 -35.30
CA ASN A 360 0.98 -3.20 -36.30
C ASN A 360 0.70 -2.09 -37.31
N ALA A 361 -0.55 -1.95 -37.79
CA ALA A 361 -0.95 -0.85 -38.66
C ALA A 361 -0.78 0.52 -37.97
N LYS A 362 -1.11 0.64 -36.67
CA LYS A 362 -0.87 1.87 -35.91
C LYS A 362 0.62 2.17 -35.73
N ILE A 363 1.45 1.16 -35.48
CA ILE A 363 2.91 1.31 -35.41
C ILE A 363 3.46 1.74 -36.78
N ALA A 364 2.97 1.15 -37.87
CA ALA A 364 3.36 1.51 -39.23
C ALA A 364 2.92 2.95 -39.58
N LEU A 365 1.72 3.38 -39.16
CA LEU A 365 1.25 4.75 -39.34
C LEU A 365 2.10 5.76 -38.55
N LEU A 366 2.54 5.40 -37.35
CA LEU A 366 3.53 6.20 -36.63
C LEU A 366 4.85 6.28 -37.41
N GLY A 367 5.27 5.15 -38.02
CA GLY A 367 6.50 4.99 -38.80
C GLY A 367 6.55 5.66 -40.19
N GLY A 368 5.41 6.07 -40.77
CA GLY A 368 5.32 6.39 -42.20
C GLY A 368 4.53 7.64 -42.58
N ALA A 369 4.07 8.45 -41.63
CA ALA A 369 3.23 9.61 -41.94
C ALA A 369 4.03 10.88 -42.22
N LYS A 370 4.79 10.89 -43.34
CA LYS A 370 5.19 12.10 -44.08
C LYS A 370 5.79 11.77 -45.46
N GLU A 371 5.15 10.90 -46.25
CA GLU A 371 5.29 11.07 -47.70
C GLU A 371 4.46 12.30 -48.09
N SER A 372 5.15 13.43 -48.21
CA SER A 372 4.64 14.69 -48.72
C SER A 372 3.98 14.46 -50.08
N LYS A 373 2.64 14.50 -50.12
CA LYS A 373 1.90 14.94 -51.31
C LYS A 373 2.10 16.45 -51.47
N GLU A 374 3.34 16.87 -51.69
CA GLU A 374 3.66 18.20 -52.24
C GLU A 374 4.21 17.96 -53.64
N GLY A 375 3.33 18.14 -54.61
CA GLY A 375 3.64 18.00 -56.02
C GLY A 375 2.35 18.08 -56.83
N GLU A 376 2.18 19.22 -57.50
CA GLU A 376 1.13 19.56 -58.47
C GLU A 376 -0.19 20.09 -57.87
N ASP A 377 -0.17 21.39 -57.55
CA ASP A 377 -1.16 22.33 -58.10
C ASP A 377 -0.47 23.70 -58.26
N GLU A 378 -0.23 24.08 -59.50
CA GLU A 378 0.25 25.37 -59.97
C GLU A 378 -0.76 26.50 -59.68
N GLU A 379 -0.21 27.62 -59.21
CA GLU A 379 -0.39 28.96 -59.78
C GLU A 379 -1.78 29.38 -60.29
N SER A 380 -2.51 30.18 -59.50
CA SER A 380 -3.07 31.47 -59.97
C SER A 380 -3.81 32.23 -58.86
N GLY A 381 -3.62 33.55 -58.84
CA GLY A 381 -4.66 34.48 -58.43
C GLY A 381 -4.50 35.18 -57.08
N ALA A 382 -3.93 36.39 -57.13
CA ALA A 382 -4.03 37.40 -56.08
C ALA A 382 -5.50 37.79 -55.79
N SER A 383 -5.81 38.16 -54.53
CA SER A 383 -6.53 39.41 -54.16
C SER A 383 -7.04 39.40 -52.71
N SER A 384 -6.69 40.48 -52.00
CA SER A 384 -7.39 41.19 -50.90
C SER A 384 -8.07 40.45 -49.71
N ARG A 385 -7.61 40.83 -48.51
CA ARG A 385 -8.39 40.95 -47.24
C ARG A 385 -9.60 41.91 -47.44
N PRO A 386 -10.66 41.95 -46.58
CA PRO A 386 -10.63 41.70 -45.13
C PRO A 386 -11.91 41.04 -44.52
N GLY A 387 -11.92 40.82 -43.19
CA GLY A 387 -13.18 40.83 -42.42
C GLY A 387 -13.31 39.82 -41.29
N SER A 388 -13.31 40.34 -40.06
CA SER A 388 -13.72 39.68 -38.81
C SER A 388 -15.14 39.10 -38.86
N ALA A 389 -15.37 37.94 -38.20
CA ALA A 389 -16.61 37.69 -37.47
C ALA A 389 -16.46 36.54 -36.45
N LYS A 390 -16.75 36.85 -35.19
CA LYS A 390 -17.15 35.93 -34.11
C LYS A 390 -18.37 35.13 -34.56
N ILE A 391 -18.40 33.81 -34.31
CA ILE A 391 -19.66 33.08 -34.10
C ILE A 391 -19.53 32.13 -32.90
N THR A 392 -20.61 32.20 -32.13
CA THR A 392 -20.98 31.68 -30.82
C THR A 392 -21.22 30.17 -30.73
N LYS A 393 -21.12 29.69 -29.48
CA LYS A 393 -21.67 28.44 -28.93
C LYS A 393 -23.11 28.14 -29.38
N SER A 394 -23.43 26.85 -29.59
CA SER A 394 -24.75 26.26 -29.29
C SER A 394 -24.67 24.72 -29.37
N THR A 395 -24.70 24.01 -28.23
CA THR A 395 -25.82 23.25 -27.61
C THR A 395 -26.11 21.82 -28.14
N LYS A 396 -26.21 20.95 -27.13
CA LYS A 396 -26.83 19.63 -26.96
C LYS A 396 -27.85 19.15 -28.03
N SER A 397 -27.72 17.87 -28.41
CA SER A 397 -28.83 16.88 -28.43
C SER A 397 -28.24 15.47 -28.56
N ALA A 398 -28.40 14.60 -27.55
CA ALA A 398 -29.58 13.80 -27.24
C ALA A 398 -29.70 12.55 -28.13
N LYS A 399 -29.49 11.40 -27.46
CA LYS A 399 -30.05 10.05 -27.68
C LYS A 399 -30.78 9.81 -29.01
N ASN A 400 -30.33 8.79 -29.75
CA ASN A 400 -31.21 7.68 -30.14
C ASN A 400 -30.40 6.43 -30.51
N ARG A 401 -30.70 5.34 -29.80
CA ARG A 401 -30.17 3.99 -29.97
C ARG A 401 -31.34 3.12 -30.44
N PRO A 402 -31.34 2.53 -31.64
CA PRO A 402 -32.33 1.54 -31.95
C PRO A 402 -31.89 0.18 -31.40
N LYS A 403 -32.77 -0.41 -30.58
CA LYS A 403 -32.86 -1.85 -30.39
C LYS A 403 -33.38 -2.45 -31.69
N SER A 404 -32.72 -3.48 -32.21
CA SER A 404 -33.42 -4.52 -32.96
C SER A 404 -32.92 -5.88 -32.48
N GLY A 405 -33.86 -6.68 -32.00
CA GLY A 405 -33.70 -8.12 -32.06
C GLY A 405 -34.27 -8.59 -33.39
N ASN A 406 -33.72 -9.66 -33.95
CA ASN A 406 -34.61 -10.73 -34.40
C ASN A 406 -33.92 -12.08 -34.52
N LYS A 407 -34.80 -13.07 -34.42
CA LYS A 407 -34.67 -14.52 -34.37
C LYS A 407 -33.87 -15.16 -35.51
N VAL A 408 -33.14 -16.21 -35.13
CA VAL A 408 -33.14 -17.57 -35.68
C VAL A 408 -33.96 -17.79 -36.97
N ALA A 409 -33.29 -18.25 -38.02
CA ALA A 409 -33.82 -19.23 -38.97
C ALA A 409 -32.68 -20.09 -39.53
N VAL A 410 -32.87 -21.39 -39.42
CA VAL A 410 -32.06 -22.48 -39.95
C VAL A 410 -32.47 -22.73 -41.40
N THR A 411 -31.51 -22.83 -42.32
CA THR A 411 -31.73 -23.51 -43.61
C THR A 411 -30.45 -24.21 -44.08
N THR A 412 -30.62 -25.50 -44.32
CA THR A 412 -29.76 -26.50 -44.97
C THR A 412 -29.51 -26.26 -46.46
N ALA A 413 -28.30 -26.53 -46.93
CA ALA A 413 -27.97 -26.98 -48.31
C ALA A 413 -26.55 -27.60 -48.26
N LYS A 414 -26.37 -28.94 -48.28
CA LYS A 414 -26.23 -29.85 -49.45
C LYS A 414 -25.22 -29.41 -50.53
N GLY A 415 -24.08 -30.13 -50.55
CA GLY A 415 -23.48 -30.79 -51.72
C GLY A 415 -22.65 -29.95 -52.70
N ASN A 416 -21.34 -30.21 -52.76
CA ASN A 416 -20.78 -30.99 -53.88
C ASN A 416 -19.32 -31.38 -53.65
N GLU A 417 -19.07 -32.66 -53.91
CA GLU A 417 -17.77 -33.30 -54.06
C GLU A 417 -17.02 -32.81 -55.31
N SER A 418 -15.70 -32.83 -55.24
CA SER A 418 -14.82 -32.96 -56.41
C SER A 418 -13.53 -33.62 -55.95
N THR A 419 -13.48 -34.93 -56.19
CA THR A 419 -12.32 -35.81 -56.16
C THR A 419 -11.28 -35.42 -57.20
N LYS A 420 -10.00 -35.48 -56.83
CA LYS A 420 -8.95 -35.93 -57.76
C LYS A 420 -7.74 -36.50 -57.02
N SER A 421 -7.59 -37.80 -57.22
CA SER A 421 -6.38 -38.63 -57.10
C SER A 421 -5.36 -38.19 -58.17
N ASP A 422 -4.09 -38.58 -58.27
CA ASP A 422 -3.17 -39.56 -57.68
C ASP A 422 -1.75 -39.00 -57.94
N ASN A 423 -0.76 -39.28 -57.09
CA ASN A 423 0.42 -40.05 -57.52
C ASN A 423 1.39 -40.30 -56.36
N GLN A 424 1.73 -41.58 -56.22
CA GLN A 424 2.90 -42.09 -55.50
C GLN A 424 4.19 -41.71 -56.25
N ASN A 425 5.27 -41.48 -55.51
CA ASN A 425 6.52 -42.20 -55.73
C ASN A 425 7.42 -42.16 -54.49
N GLN A 426 8.03 -43.30 -54.26
CA GLN A 426 9.00 -43.65 -53.25
C GLN A 426 10.43 -43.39 -53.76
N ASP A 427 11.38 -43.50 -52.81
CA ASP A 427 12.80 -43.86 -52.93
C ASP A 427 13.88 -42.77 -52.72
N GLU A 428 14.68 -43.04 -51.67
CA GLU A 428 16.16 -43.09 -51.55
C GLU A 428 16.98 -41.84 -51.96
N GLU A 429 17.69 -41.20 -51.02
CA GLU A 429 19.05 -41.49 -50.52
C GLU A 429 20.16 -40.74 -51.29
N ASN A 430 21.12 -40.22 -50.53
CA ASN A 430 22.49 -39.81 -50.89
C ASN A 430 22.86 -38.31 -50.99
N ASP A 431 23.71 -37.99 -50.02
CA ASP A 431 24.94 -37.20 -49.99
C ASP A 431 25.60 -36.71 -51.30
N HIS A 432 26.40 -35.65 -51.11
CA HIS A 432 27.53 -35.11 -51.89
C HIS A 432 27.36 -33.86 -52.78
N SER A 433 28.16 -32.85 -52.38
CA SER A 433 29.06 -31.99 -53.17
C SER A 433 28.50 -30.98 -54.19
N GLY A 434 28.65 -29.69 -53.83
CA GLY A 434 29.44 -28.71 -54.58
C GLY A 434 29.03 -28.31 -56.00
N HIS A 435 28.39 -27.14 -56.13
CA HIS A 435 28.67 -26.25 -57.27
C HIS A 435 28.47 -24.76 -56.91
N PRO A 436 29.27 -23.83 -57.47
CA PRO A 436 29.20 -22.40 -57.17
C PRO A 436 28.31 -21.69 -58.19
N ASP A 437 27.26 -21.01 -57.74
CA ASP A 437 26.49 -20.11 -58.59
C ASP A 437 26.64 -18.65 -58.15
N THR A 438 27.33 -17.93 -59.01
CA THR A 438 27.35 -16.47 -59.14
C THR A 438 25.96 -15.93 -59.44
N ASN A 439 25.43 -15.09 -58.54
CA ASN A 439 24.41 -14.09 -58.89
C ASN A 439 24.41 -12.93 -57.88
N PRO A 440 24.80 -11.70 -58.23
CA PRO A 440 24.61 -10.52 -57.39
C PRO A 440 23.16 -10.03 -57.54
N GLY A 441 22.23 -10.80 -56.97
CA GLY A 441 20.81 -10.45 -56.92
C GLY A 441 20.52 -9.54 -55.74
N LYS A 442 20.33 -8.24 -56.00
CA LYS A 442 19.61 -7.23 -55.19
C LYS A 442 19.34 -7.66 -53.73
N ASN A 443 20.32 -7.43 -52.86
CA ASN A 443 20.07 -7.28 -51.43
C ASN A 443 19.22 -6.02 -51.25
N SER A 444 17.89 -6.14 -51.34
CA SER A 444 17.00 -5.13 -50.77
C SER A 444 17.30 -5.13 -49.29
N THR A 445 18.11 -4.19 -48.87
CA THR A 445 18.48 -3.98 -47.47
C THR A 445 17.18 -3.94 -46.69
N GLN A 446 16.95 -5.00 -45.92
CA GLN A 446 15.83 -5.12 -45.00
C GLN A 446 16.12 -4.11 -43.90
N THR A 447 15.89 -2.83 -44.19
CA THR A 447 16.01 -1.76 -43.20
C THR A 447 15.14 -2.20 -42.06
N SER A 448 15.77 -2.42 -40.89
CA SER A 448 15.10 -3.05 -39.76
C SER A 448 13.80 -2.28 -39.46
N CYS A 449 12.74 -2.99 -39.08
CA CYS A 449 11.46 -2.36 -38.72
C CYS A 449 11.66 -1.21 -37.71
N TRP A 450 12.68 -1.32 -36.85
CA TRP A 450 13.11 -0.30 -35.91
C TRP A 450 13.61 0.98 -36.56
N GLN A 451 14.39 0.89 -37.64
CA GLN A 451 14.91 2.07 -38.33
C GLN A 451 13.78 2.95 -38.87
N ARG A 452 12.73 2.32 -39.42
CA ARG A 452 11.52 3.03 -39.88
C ARG A 452 10.79 3.73 -38.74
N VAL A 453 10.71 3.08 -37.58
CA VAL A 453 10.11 3.69 -36.39
C VAL A 453 10.94 4.87 -35.91
N THR A 454 12.27 4.75 -35.84
CA THR A 454 13.14 5.86 -35.43
C THR A 454 13.11 7.02 -36.42
N ASP A 455 13.05 6.73 -37.72
CA ASP A 455 13.00 7.74 -38.78
C ASP A 455 11.75 8.60 -38.68
N ALA A 456 10.60 7.99 -38.37
CA ALA A 456 9.34 8.69 -38.15
C ALA A 456 9.37 9.72 -37.01
N PHE A 457 10.19 9.47 -35.99
CA PHE A 457 10.28 10.34 -34.82
C PHE A 457 11.44 11.35 -34.90
N LYS A 458 12.18 11.40 -36.02
CA LYS A 458 13.28 12.37 -36.20
C LYS A 458 12.84 13.83 -36.05
N ASP A 459 11.58 14.12 -36.40
CA ASP A 459 10.99 15.46 -36.28
C ASP A 459 10.44 15.79 -34.87
N GLU A 460 10.29 14.79 -33.99
CA GLU A 460 9.76 15.03 -32.64
C GLU A 460 10.77 15.80 -31.78
N PRO A 461 10.30 16.61 -30.82
CA PRO A 461 11.19 17.38 -29.98
C PRO A 461 12.04 16.45 -29.11
N VAL A 462 13.35 16.66 -29.18
CA VAL A 462 14.33 16.03 -28.29
C VAL A 462 14.08 16.47 -26.85
N LEU A 463 13.89 15.49 -25.96
CA LEU A 463 13.67 15.72 -24.53
C LEU A 463 15.00 15.73 -23.75
N GLY A 464 15.96 14.94 -24.22
CA GLY A 464 17.28 14.78 -23.63
C GLY A 464 18.15 13.85 -24.48
N ALA A 465 19.34 13.53 -23.99
CA ALA A 465 20.23 12.56 -24.59
C ALA A 465 20.95 11.77 -23.50
N PHE A 466 21.35 10.53 -23.82
CA PHE A 466 22.30 9.76 -23.03
C PHE A 466 23.60 9.70 -23.82
N VAL A 467 24.69 10.18 -23.20
CA VAL A 467 26.01 10.26 -23.82
C VAL A 467 26.94 9.34 -23.05
N CYS A 468 27.51 8.34 -23.72
CA CYS A 468 28.48 7.41 -23.17
C CYS A 468 29.88 7.81 -23.66
N PHE A 469 30.81 8.01 -22.75
CA PHE A 469 32.21 8.35 -23.06
C PHE A 469 33.05 7.09 -23.24
N GLU A 470 34.10 7.17 -24.06
CA GLU A 470 35.06 6.07 -24.21
C GLU A 470 35.84 5.81 -22.91
N TYR A 471 36.20 6.89 -22.20
CA TYR A 471 36.95 6.82 -20.95
C TYR A 471 36.17 7.37 -19.77
N ASN A 472 36.37 6.72 -18.61
CA ASN A 472 35.83 7.17 -17.34
C ASN A 472 36.35 8.57 -16.97
N GLU A 473 37.60 8.89 -17.33
CA GLU A 473 38.15 10.23 -17.07
C GLU A 473 37.39 11.34 -17.82
N SER A 474 37.00 11.13 -19.09
CA SER A 474 36.16 12.10 -19.82
C SER A 474 34.80 12.27 -19.15
N PHE A 475 34.19 11.17 -18.70
CA PHE A 475 32.96 11.19 -17.92
C PHE A 475 33.13 11.95 -16.60
N ALA A 476 34.18 11.68 -15.83
CA ALA A 476 34.47 12.30 -14.54
C ALA A 476 34.68 13.81 -14.69
N ARG A 477 35.47 14.24 -15.69
CA ARG A 477 35.66 15.66 -16.03
C ARG A 477 34.35 16.33 -16.41
N CYS A 478 33.51 15.65 -17.19
CA CYS A 478 32.19 16.14 -17.56
C CYS A 478 31.28 16.37 -16.35
N MET A 479 31.20 15.35 -15.48
CA MET A 479 30.40 15.42 -14.27
C MET A 479 30.91 16.52 -13.32
N GLU A 480 32.22 16.62 -13.10
CA GLU A 480 32.82 17.64 -12.24
C GLU A 480 32.46 19.05 -12.74
N ASP A 481 32.62 19.31 -14.04
CA ASP A 481 32.41 20.65 -14.59
C ASP A 481 30.93 21.05 -14.59
N PHE A 482 30.05 20.18 -15.09
CA PHE A 482 28.64 20.49 -15.13
C PHE A 482 28.00 20.52 -13.74
N THR A 483 28.48 19.72 -12.77
CA THR A 483 28.01 19.85 -11.39
C THR A 483 28.47 21.17 -10.78
N PHE A 484 29.74 21.56 -10.95
CA PHE A 484 30.28 22.83 -10.46
C PHE A 484 29.51 24.04 -11.01
N PHE A 485 29.25 24.09 -12.32
CA PHE A 485 28.56 25.21 -12.97
C PHE A 485 27.03 25.10 -12.93
N SER A 486 26.45 24.03 -12.37
CA SER A 486 24.98 23.90 -12.25
C SER A 486 24.38 24.77 -11.15
N TYR A 487 25.14 25.05 -10.07
CA TYR A 487 24.66 25.78 -8.91
C TYR A 487 24.77 27.30 -9.08
N TYR A 488 23.86 28.05 -8.46
CA TYR A 488 23.97 29.51 -8.34
C TYR A 488 24.96 29.86 -7.21
N PRO A 489 25.87 30.85 -7.38
CA PRO A 489 26.01 31.76 -8.52
C PRO A 489 26.96 31.29 -9.62
N MET A 490 27.65 30.14 -9.45
CA MET A 490 28.65 29.64 -10.41
C MET A 490 28.13 29.51 -11.84
N ARG A 491 26.84 29.24 -12.01
CA ARG A 491 26.14 29.23 -13.30
C ARG A 491 26.32 30.51 -14.12
N LEU A 492 26.49 31.67 -13.48
CA LEU A 492 26.72 32.96 -14.18
C LEU A 492 28.15 33.09 -14.72
N PHE A 493 29.10 32.36 -14.15
CA PHE A 493 30.52 32.36 -14.52
C PHE A 493 30.91 31.16 -15.40
N ALA A 494 29.93 30.42 -15.92
CA ALA A 494 30.18 29.29 -16.80
C ALA A 494 30.96 29.74 -18.05
N PRO A 495 32.04 29.05 -18.44
CA PRO A 495 32.78 29.36 -19.66
C PRO A 495 31.91 29.26 -20.91
N LYS A 496 32.07 30.18 -21.88
CA LYS A 496 31.29 30.19 -23.13
C LYS A 496 31.36 28.87 -23.91
N LYS A 497 32.46 28.12 -23.79
CA LYS A 497 32.65 26.82 -24.44
C LYS A 497 31.67 25.74 -23.96
N MET A 498 31.17 25.84 -22.72
CA MET A 498 30.17 24.91 -22.18
C MET A 498 28.74 25.20 -22.62
N PHE A 499 28.49 26.35 -23.27
CA PHE A 499 27.17 26.69 -23.77
C PHE A 499 26.92 25.98 -25.08
N PHE A 500 25.89 25.15 -25.09
CA PHE A 500 25.41 24.48 -26.29
C PHE A 500 24.31 25.34 -26.93
N LYS A 501 24.58 25.88 -28.13
CA LYS A 501 23.69 26.82 -28.84
C LYS A 501 23.18 27.96 -27.94
N GLY A 502 24.08 28.54 -27.15
CA GLY A 502 23.76 29.66 -26.24
C GLY A 502 23.03 29.29 -24.96
N ARG A 503 22.87 27.99 -24.64
CA ARG A 503 22.26 27.51 -23.40
C ARG A 503 23.20 26.58 -22.64
N LEU A 504 23.24 26.70 -21.33
CA LEU A 504 23.93 25.72 -20.49
C LEU A 504 23.06 24.46 -20.37
N LEU A 505 23.63 23.32 -20.74
CA LEU A 505 22.98 22.02 -20.62
C LEU A 505 22.90 21.59 -19.15
N SER A 506 21.90 20.77 -18.81
CA SER A 506 21.84 20.14 -17.50
C SER A 506 22.25 18.68 -17.64
N VAL A 507 23.45 18.38 -17.13
CA VAL A 507 24.06 17.06 -17.19
C VAL A 507 24.00 16.43 -15.79
N LYS A 508 23.62 15.15 -15.75
CA LYS A 508 23.61 14.31 -14.55
C LYS A 508 24.20 12.96 -14.90
N ARG A 509 24.65 12.20 -13.90
CA ARG A 509 25.02 10.80 -14.12
C ARG A 509 23.80 10.02 -14.64
N ALA A 510 23.98 9.26 -15.71
CA ALA A 510 22.91 8.41 -16.22
C ALA A 510 22.64 7.28 -15.23
N PRO A 511 21.38 7.00 -14.85
CA PRO A 511 21.06 5.81 -14.11
C PRO A 511 21.09 4.58 -15.03
N GLU A 512 21.07 3.38 -14.44
CA GLU A 512 20.99 2.14 -15.22
C GLU A 512 19.67 2.10 -16.03
N PRO A 513 19.64 1.49 -17.24
CA PRO A 513 18.47 1.53 -18.12
C PRO A 513 17.17 1.00 -17.50
N ASP A 514 17.26 0.07 -16.55
CA ASP A 514 16.16 -0.50 -15.77
C ASP A 514 15.65 0.45 -14.66
N GLN A 515 16.53 1.31 -14.13
CA GLN A 515 16.18 2.35 -13.16
C GLN A 515 15.56 3.58 -13.83
N VAL A 516 15.79 3.75 -15.14
CA VAL A 516 15.19 4.83 -15.93
C VAL A 516 13.70 4.55 -16.15
N MET A 517 12.85 5.34 -15.51
CA MET A 517 11.42 5.37 -15.84
C MET A 517 11.20 6.16 -17.13
N TRP A 518 11.38 5.50 -18.28
CA TRP A 518 11.32 6.11 -19.62
C TRP A 518 10.04 6.91 -19.87
N GLU A 519 8.88 6.41 -19.39
CA GLU A 519 7.59 7.09 -19.52
C GLU A 519 7.56 8.45 -18.82
N ASN A 520 8.29 8.57 -17.70
CA ASN A 520 8.34 9.78 -16.89
C ASN A 520 9.28 10.84 -17.49
N ILE A 521 10.21 10.48 -18.37
CA ILE A 521 11.13 11.43 -19.01
C ILE A 521 10.35 12.50 -19.79
N GLU A 522 9.23 12.13 -20.41
CA GLU A 522 8.39 13.06 -21.17
C GLU A 522 7.60 14.05 -20.30
N ILE A 523 7.40 13.72 -19.02
CA ILE A 523 6.57 14.53 -18.13
C ILE A 523 7.38 15.75 -17.70
N GLY A 524 6.94 16.93 -18.15
CA GLY A 524 7.57 18.19 -17.79
C GLY A 524 7.49 18.50 -16.30
N PRO A 525 8.36 19.38 -15.76
CA PRO A 525 8.44 19.66 -14.33
C PRO A 525 7.12 20.18 -13.75
N ILE A 526 6.40 21.04 -14.47
CA ILE A 526 5.09 21.58 -14.02
C ILE A 526 4.06 20.46 -13.86
N GLN A 527 3.99 19.53 -14.82
CA GLN A 527 3.08 18.40 -14.74
C GLN A 527 3.43 17.47 -13.59
N ARG A 528 4.73 17.22 -13.34
CA ARG A 528 5.19 16.46 -12.16
C ARG A 528 4.79 17.15 -10.86
N THR A 529 4.95 18.47 -10.77
CA THR A 529 4.54 19.24 -9.59
C THR A 529 3.02 19.18 -9.39
N LEU A 530 2.22 19.34 -10.44
CA LEU A 530 0.75 19.22 -10.36
C LEU A 530 0.32 17.81 -9.93
N ALA A 531 0.95 16.76 -10.46
CA ALA A 531 0.67 15.38 -10.06
C ALA A 531 1.00 15.15 -8.57
N ARG A 532 2.14 15.67 -8.09
CA ARG A 532 2.52 15.60 -6.67
C ARG A 532 1.57 16.37 -5.77
N LEU A 533 1.16 17.58 -6.17
CA LEU A 533 0.18 18.36 -5.42
C LEU A 533 -1.18 17.66 -5.33
N ARG A 534 -1.61 17.03 -6.43
CA ARG A 534 -2.82 16.22 -6.43
C ARG A 534 -2.72 15.05 -5.44
N THR A 535 -1.65 14.24 -5.50
CA THR A 535 -1.49 13.12 -4.56
C THR A 535 -1.37 13.58 -3.10
N LEU A 536 -0.68 14.70 -2.85
CA LEU A 536 -0.59 15.29 -1.52
C LEU A 536 -1.95 15.79 -1.03
N SER A 537 -2.77 16.39 -1.91
CA SER A 537 -4.12 16.82 -1.56
C SER A 537 -5.04 15.64 -1.24
N GLU A 538 -4.93 14.53 -1.97
CA GLU A 538 -5.69 13.31 -1.70
C GLU A 538 -5.32 12.73 -0.33
N VAL A 539 -4.02 12.65 -0.01
CA VAL A 539 -3.53 12.20 1.30
C VAL A 539 -3.99 13.14 2.43
N LEU A 540 -3.92 14.46 2.21
CA LEU A 540 -4.39 15.45 3.19
C LEU A 540 -5.89 15.31 3.49
N VAL A 541 -6.71 15.07 2.47
CA VAL A 541 -8.16 14.84 2.65
C VAL A 541 -8.40 13.59 3.49
N VAL A 542 -7.67 12.50 3.24
CA VAL A 542 -7.75 11.28 4.08
C VAL A 542 -7.38 11.58 5.52
N PHE A 543 -6.29 12.34 5.77
CA PHE A 543 -5.92 12.73 7.14
C PHE A 543 -6.97 13.61 7.82
N ILE A 544 -7.59 14.55 7.10
CA ILE A 544 -8.66 15.40 7.65
C ILE A 544 -9.87 14.56 8.04
N VAL A 545 -10.29 13.62 7.18
CA VAL A 545 -11.42 12.72 7.49
C VAL A 545 -11.12 11.86 8.72
N VAL A 546 -9.93 11.25 8.76
CA VAL A 546 -9.49 10.43 9.91
C VAL A 546 -9.44 11.28 11.19
N TYR A 547 -8.88 12.48 11.14
CA TYR A 547 -8.85 13.40 12.26
C TYR A 547 -10.26 13.81 12.72
N ALA A 548 -11.15 14.14 11.79
CA ALA A 548 -12.54 14.50 12.11
C ALA A 548 -13.27 13.34 12.80
N LEU A 549 -13.06 12.10 12.35
CA LEU A 549 -13.61 10.91 13.01
C LEU A 549 -13.06 10.73 14.43
N PHE A 550 -11.75 10.89 14.62
CA PHE A 550 -11.16 10.82 15.97
C PHE A 550 -11.64 11.95 16.89
N ALA A 551 -11.76 13.17 16.37
CA ALA A 551 -12.26 14.32 17.12
C ALA A 551 -13.74 14.13 17.51
N ALA A 552 -14.58 13.65 16.58
CA ALA A 552 -15.97 13.32 16.85
C ALA A 552 -16.10 12.19 17.88
N ALA A 553 -15.28 11.14 17.79
CA ALA A 553 -15.25 10.06 18.77
C ALA A 553 -14.80 10.55 20.16
N ALA A 554 -13.81 11.45 20.22
CA ALA A 554 -13.37 12.05 21.48
C ALA A 554 -14.46 12.95 22.10
N ASP A 555 -15.14 13.77 21.30
CA ASP A 555 -16.26 14.61 21.77
C ASP A 555 -17.44 13.76 22.26
N ALA A 556 -17.79 12.70 21.52
CA ALA A 556 -18.82 11.74 21.92
C ALA A 556 -18.46 11.04 23.25
N ARG A 557 -17.18 10.65 23.43
CA ARG A 557 -16.70 10.07 24.69
C ARG A 557 -16.88 11.05 25.85
N VAL A 558 -16.46 12.30 25.70
CA VAL A 558 -16.58 13.30 26.79
C VAL A 558 -18.04 13.50 27.20
N LYS A 559 -18.96 13.61 26.22
CA LYS A 559 -20.39 13.73 26.49
C LYS A 559 -20.95 12.50 27.20
N TYR A 560 -20.53 11.30 26.77
CA TYR A 560 -20.92 10.05 27.42
C TYR A 560 -20.41 9.98 28.86
N THR A 561 -19.16 10.36 29.13
CA THR A 561 -18.58 10.36 30.48
C THR A 561 -19.28 11.34 31.42
N VAL A 562 -19.77 12.48 30.93
CA VAL A 562 -20.55 13.43 31.75
C VAL A 562 -21.94 12.88 32.11
N LEU A 563 -22.53 12.07 31.22
CA LEU A 563 -23.87 11.48 31.43
C LEU A 563 -23.82 10.16 32.22
N THR A 564 -22.69 9.47 32.23
CA THR A 564 -22.56 8.17 32.91
C THR A 564 -22.33 8.39 34.39
N PRO A 565 -23.22 7.90 35.28
CA PRO A 565 -22.99 7.97 36.72
C PRO A 565 -21.72 7.19 37.10
N PRO A 566 -21.05 7.53 38.21
CA PRO A 566 -19.87 6.77 38.68
C PRO A 566 -20.19 5.28 38.83
N GLY A 567 -19.23 4.40 38.52
CA GLY A 567 -19.51 2.97 38.23
C GLY A 567 -20.27 2.16 39.31
N ASP A 568 -20.08 2.48 40.59
CA ASP A 568 -20.78 1.79 41.68
C ASP A 568 -22.21 2.33 41.90
N PHE A 569 -22.56 3.45 41.28
CA PHE A 569 -23.86 4.08 41.44
C PHE A 569 -24.98 3.21 40.85
N CYS A 570 -24.81 2.79 39.59
CA CYS A 570 -25.82 1.99 38.89
C CYS A 570 -25.91 0.54 39.37
N SER A 571 -24.80 -0.03 39.82
CA SER A 571 -24.72 -1.43 40.25
C SER A 571 -25.10 -1.64 41.72
N ARG A 572 -24.94 -0.61 42.57
CA ARG A 572 -25.13 -0.73 44.02
C ARG A 572 -26.05 0.33 44.60
N ALA A 573 -25.69 1.61 44.47
CA ALA A 573 -26.39 2.69 45.17
C ALA A 573 -27.86 2.82 44.74
N MET A 574 -28.13 2.71 43.43
CA MET A 574 -29.48 2.82 42.88
C MET A 574 -30.35 1.60 43.21
N PRO A 575 -29.93 0.35 42.91
CA PRO A 575 -30.70 -0.82 43.32
C PRO A 575 -31.03 -0.84 44.82
N GLN A 576 -30.08 -0.43 45.67
CA GLN A 576 -30.31 -0.39 47.11
C GLN A 576 -31.40 0.60 47.52
N LEU A 577 -31.50 1.74 46.83
CA LEU A 577 -32.54 2.74 47.08
C LEU A 577 -33.95 2.21 46.73
N PHE A 578 -34.06 1.40 45.67
CA PHE A 578 -35.31 0.74 45.27
C PHE A 578 -35.59 -0.59 46.00
N ALA A 579 -34.58 -1.19 46.63
CA ALA A 579 -34.77 -2.36 47.51
C ALA A 579 -35.40 -1.97 48.85
N GLY A 580 -35.20 -0.71 49.29
CA GLY A 580 -35.68 -0.18 50.56
C GLY A 580 -35.30 -1.09 51.75
N PRO A 581 -36.21 -1.35 52.70
CA PRO A 581 -35.92 -2.18 53.87
C PRO A 581 -35.72 -3.67 53.54
N ASN A 582 -36.04 -4.12 52.33
CA ASN A 582 -35.88 -5.50 51.89
C ASN A 582 -34.45 -5.84 51.45
N TYR A 583 -33.51 -4.88 51.51
CA TYR A 583 -32.10 -5.14 51.24
C TYR A 583 -31.51 -6.15 52.24
N THR A 584 -31.07 -7.32 51.75
CA THR A 584 -30.50 -8.39 52.58
C THR A 584 -29.00 -8.62 52.38
N SER A 585 -28.48 -8.40 51.16
CA SER A 585 -27.05 -8.60 50.83
C SER A 585 -26.68 -7.99 49.47
N ASP A 586 -25.39 -7.77 49.22
CA ASP A 586 -24.89 -7.31 47.89
C ASP A 586 -25.24 -8.29 46.74
N ALA A 587 -25.35 -9.59 47.04
CA ALA A 587 -25.74 -10.62 46.06
C ALA A 587 -27.21 -10.48 45.62
N PHE A 588 -28.04 -9.81 46.41
CA PHE A 588 -29.41 -9.45 46.03
C PHE A 588 -29.40 -8.24 45.08
N LEU A 589 -28.57 -7.23 45.35
CA LEU A 589 -28.45 -6.04 44.49
C LEU A 589 -27.94 -6.37 43.09
N SER A 590 -27.00 -7.30 42.96
CA SER A 590 -26.47 -7.72 41.65
C SER A 590 -27.50 -8.44 40.77
N GLN A 591 -28.60 -8.93 41.36
CA GLN A 591 -29.72 -9.53 40.63
C GLN A 591 -30.75 -8.48 40.21
N MET A 592 -30.76 -7.31 40.83
CA MET A 592 -31.71 -6.25 40.51
C MET A 592 -31.31 -5.55 39.22
N ARG A 593 -32.28 -5.38 38.32
CA ARG A 593 -32.09 -4.68 37.04
C ARG A 593 -33.25 -3.74 36.80
N LEU A 594 -32.95 -2.49 36.44
CA LEU A 594 -33.96 -1.60 35.91
C LEU A 594 -34.41 -2.17 34.57
N THR A 595 -35.68 -2.51 34.47
CA THR A 595 -36.24 -3.26 33.35
C THR A 595 -37.47 -2.54 32.83
N ARG A 596 -37.54 -2.38 31.51
CA ARG A 596 -38.72 -1.85 30.85
C ARG A 596 -39.69 -2.97 30.50
N ALA A 597 -40.96 -2.62 30.35
CA ALA A 597 -41.98 -3.57 29.91
C ALA A 597 -41.60 -4.22 28.55
N PRO A 598 -42.13 -5.43 28.29
CA PRO A 598 -41.99 -6.11 27.00
C PRO A 598 -42.45 -5.21 25.84
N THR A 599 -41.89 -5.44 24.64
CA THR A 599 -42.06 -4.53 23.49
C THR A 599 -43.54 -4.30 23.10
N ASP A 600 -44.40 -5.29 23.30
CA ASP A 600 -45.83 -5.25 23.01
C ASP A 600 -46.64 -4.38 23.98
N GLU A 601 -46.19 -4.23 25.22
CA GLU A 601 -46.90 -3.44 26.25
C GLU A 601 -46.21 -2.10 26.53
N ARG A 602 -44.94 -1.96 26.17
CA ARG A 602 -44.09 -0.79 26.47
C ARG A 602 -44.72 0.54 26.07
N GLU A 603 -45.20 0.68 24.84
CA GLU A 603 -45.79 1.94 24.36
C GLU A 603 -47.01 2.34 25.19
N SER A 604 -47.79 1.37 25.66
CA SER A 604 -48.94 1.64 26.54
C SER A 604 -48.52 2.16 27.91
N TYR A 605 -47.48 1.56 28.50
CA TYR A 605 -46.94 1.98 29.79
C TYR A 605 -46.21 3.33 29.73
N ASP A 606 -45.46 3.58 28.65
CA ASP A 606 -44.81 4.88 28.44
C ASP A 606 -45.84 5.99 28.25
N MET A 607 -46.93 5.76 27.49
CA MET A 607 -48.01 6.75 27.38
C MET A 607 -48.67 7.06 28.73
N LEU A 608 -48.78 6.06 29.62
CA LEU A 608 -49.29 6.28 30.97
C LEU A 608 -48.33 7.12 31.81
N CYS A 609 -47.03 6.90 31.66
CA CYS A 609 -46.01 7.71 32.32
C CYS A 609 -45.95 9.13 31.75
N ASP A 610 -45.98 9.30 30.42
CA ASP A 610 -45.99 10.61 29.74
C ASP A 610 -47.20 11.47 30.14
N ALA A 611 -48.36 10.84 30.36
CA ALA A 611 -49.56 11.51 30.86
C ALA A 611 -49.40 12.08 32.29
N VAL A 612 -48.48 11.50 33.09
CA VAL A 612 -48.20 11.90 34.46
C VAL A 612 -47.01 12.87 34.52
N LEU A 613 -45.94 12.55 33.80
CA LEU A 613 -44.70 13.28 33.72
C LEU A 613 -44.31 13.37 32.23
N PRO A 614 -44.30 14.57 31.63
CA PRO A 614 -44.00 14.69 30.20
C PRO A 614 -42.57 14.23 29.90
N ASP A 615 -42.41 13.52 28.79
CA ASP A 615 -41.16 12.86 28.36
C ASP A 615 -40.62 11.93 29.45
N SER A 616 -41.47 11.00 29.87
CA SER A 616 -41.10 9.96 30.84
C SER A 616 -41.46 8.56 30.35
N TYR A 617 -40.70 7.61 30.87
CA TYR A 617 -40.71 6.22 30.42
C TYR A 617 -40.97 5.29 31.58
N TYR A 618 -41.71 4.22 31.32
CA TYR A 618 -41.99 3.22 32.32
C TYR A 618 -40.82 2.26 32.47
N ALA A 619 -40.19 2.24 33.65
CA ALA A 619 -39.19 1.26 34.01
C ALA A 619 -39.28 0.93 35.51
N VAL A 620 -39.06 -0.34 35.84
CA VAL A 620 -39.16 -0.85 37.22
C VAL A 620 -37.97 -1.73 37.55
N TYR A 621 -37.54 -1.75 38.80
CA TYR A 621 -36.51 -2.69 39.24
C TYR A 621 -37.13 -4.08 39.40
N THR A 622 -36.51 -5.05 38.74
CA THR A 622 -36.94 -6.44 38.76
C THR A 622 -35.80 -7.34 39.19
N ASN A 623 -36.15 -8.53 39.69
CA ASN A 623 -35.18 -9.58 39.94
C ASN A 623 -34.84 -10.31 38.63
N ASN A 624 -33.56 -10.33 38.27
CA ASN A 624 -33.01 -10.98 37.08
C ASN A 624 -33.55 -10.46 35.74
N GLY A 625 -34.14 -9.27 35.70
CA GLY A 625 -34.72 -8.70 34.48
C GLY A 625 -36.12 -9.25 34.12
N ASP A 626 -36.78 -9.98 35.03
CA ASP A 626 -38.14 -10.48 34.82
C ASP A 626 -39.18 -9.45 35.27
N VAL A 627 -39.89 -8.85 34.31
CA VAL A 627 -40.92 -7.82 34.54
C VAL A 627 -42.03 -8.29 35.49
N ASN A 628 -42.27 -9.60 35.61
CA ASN A 628 -43.28 -10.14 36.52
C ASN A 628 -42.80 -10.25 37.98
N ASN A 629 -41.51 -10.03 38.23
CA ASN A 629 -40.87 -10.17 39.54
C ASN A 629 -40.25 -8.83 39.98
N THR A 630 -41.12 -7.84 40.23
CA THR A 630 -40.73 -6.50 40.69
C THR A 630 -40.23 -6.53 42.13
N VAL A 631 -39.27 -5.66 42.46
CA VAL A 631 -38.65 -5.60 43.80
C VAL A 631 -39.51 -4.87 44.84
N GLY A 632 -40.53 -4.13 44.39
CA GLY A 632 -41.54 -3.46 45.22
C GLY A 632 -42.86 -3.27 44.48
N GLU A 633 -43.83 -2.62 45.13
CA GLU A 633 -45.06 -2.18 44.48
C GLU A 633 -44.83 -0.85 43.75
N TYR A 634 -45.20 -0.79 42.48
CA TYR A 634 -45.07 0.40 41.65
C TYR A 634 -46.44 0.95 41.30
N ASN A 635 -46.65 2.26 41.50
CA ASN A 635 -47.92 2.91 41.20
C ASN A 635 -47.71 4.31 40.61
N LEU A 636 -48.43 4.63 39.55
CA LEU A 636 -48.40 5.95 38.89
C LEU A 636 -48.79 7.08 39.84
N SER A 637 -49.62 6.80 40.86
CA SER A 637 -49.97 7.81 41.86
C SER A 637 -48.79 8.25 42.72
N ALA A 638 -47.72 7.44 42.83
CA ALA A 638 -46.52 7.81 43.56
C ALA A 638 -45.66 8.84 42.82
N CYS A 639 -45.87 9.01 41.51
CA CYS A 639 -45.16 9.99 40.68
C CYS A 639 -45.76 11.41 40.79
N VAL A 640 -46.98 11.54 41.32
CA VAL A 640 -47.68 12.81 41.49
C VAL A 640 -47.84 13.04 42.98
N ASP A 641 -47.13 14.02 43.52
CA ASP A 641 -47.28 14.31 44.94
C ASP A 641 -48.70 14.84 45.22
N SER A 642 -49.36 14.25 46.22
CA SER A 642 -50.76 14.52 46.56
C SER A 642 -50.94 15.83 47.35
N SER A 643 -49.83 16.44 47.75
CA SER A 643 -49.81 17.77 48.36
C SER A 643 -49.60 18.82 47.28
N ASN A 644 -50.36 19.91 47.31
CA ASN A 644 -50.38 21.02 46.34
C ASN A 644 -49.06 21.84 46.30
N SER A 645 -47.94 21.22 46.66
CA SER A 645 -46.57 21.71 46.63
C SER A 645 -46.09 21.72 45.18
N THR A 646 -45.56 22.85 44.72
CA THR A 646 -44.87 22.95 43.43
C THR A 646 -43.53 22.21 43.40
N SER A 647 -43.17 21.47 44.47
CA SER A 647 -42.03 20.57 44.53
C SER A 647 -42.50 19.15 44.18
N ILE A 648 -41.97 18.59 43.09
CA ILE A 648 -42.31 17.24 42.61
C ILE A 648 -41.48 16.23 43.42
N ASP A 649 -41.70 16.16 44.73
CA ASP A 649 -40.85 15.34 45.62
C ASP A 649 -40.95 13.83 45.34
N GLY A 650 -41.96 13.40 44.57
CA GLY A 650 -42.18 11.99 44.19
C GLY A 650 -41.25 11.42 43.11
N LEU A 651 -40.37 12.22 42.49
CA LEU A 651 -39.38 11.73 41.51
C LEU A 651 -38.14 11.10 42.16
N CYS A 652 -37.83 11.49 43.40
CA CYS A 652 -36.72 10.92 44.15
C CYS A 652 -37.23 9.76 45.01
N PRO A 653 -36.78 8.52 44.80
CA PRO A 653 -37.19 7.39 45.62
C PRO A 653 -36.69 7.57 47.06
N LEU A 654 -37.60 7.47 48.03
CA LEU A 654 -37.28 7.49 49.47
C LEU A 654 -37.25 6.07 50.04
N ASN A 655 -36.40 5.82 51.04
CA ASN A 655 -36.13 4.50 51.65
C ASN A 655 -37.39 3.76 52.19
N SER A 656 -38.49 4.47 52.39
CA SER A 656 -39.75 3.95 52.93
C SER A 656 -40.97 4.28 52.07
N GLN A 657 -40.76 4.69 50.81
CA GLN A 657 -41.87 5.00 49.91
C GLN A 657 -42.38 3.72 49.27
N ASP A 658 -43.59 3.33 49.67
CA ASP A 658 -44.34 2.21 49.09
C ASP A 658 -45.79 2.71 48.87
N PRO A 659 -46.27 2.82 47.62
CA PRO A 659 -45.67 2.37 46.36
C PRO A 659 -44.62 3.35 45.76
N MET A 660 -43.71 2.82 44.93
CA MET A 660 -42.69 3.59 44.19
C MET A 660 -43.19 4.12 42.83
N CYS A 661 -42.62 5.23 42.36
CA CYS A 661 -42.92 5.78 41.04
C CYS A 661 -42.23 4.95 39.93
N PRO A 662 -42.96 4.41 38.92
CA PRO A 662 -42.36 3.69 37.80
C PRO A 662 -41.91 4.58 36.62
N CYS A 663 -42.14 5.90 36.70
CA CYS A 663 -41.91 6.82 35.59
C CYS A 663 -40.61 7.59 35.76
N HIS A 664 -39.71 7.46 34.78
CA HIS A 664 -38.40 8.14 34.77
C HIS A 664 -38.33 9.11 33.60
N THR A 665 -37.86 10.34 33.84
CA THR A 665 -37.78 11.41 32.82
C THR A 665 -36.34 11.88 32.60
N SER A 666 -36.00 12.23 31.36
CA SER A 666 -34.72 12.82 30.97
C SER A 666 -34.69 14.35 31.12
N LEU A 667 -35.83 15.04 31.03
CA LEU A 667 -35.91 16.50 30.92
C LEU A 667 -35.78 17.24 32.26
N ARG A 668 -36.16 16.60 33.37
CA ARG A 668 -36.12 17.20 34.71
C ARG A 668 -35.10 16.48 35.57
N ALA A 669 -33.98 17.16 35.81
CA ALA A 669 -32.99 16.74 36.78
C ALA A 669 -33.31 17.33 38.16
N GLN A 670 -34.18 16.68 38.92
CA GLN A 670 -34.26 16.96 40.36
C GLN A 670 -33.07 16.31 41.05
N GLN A 671 -32.36 17.05 41.89
CA GLN A 671 -31.27 16.49 42.70
C GLN A 671 -31.87 15.62 43.81
N CYS A 672 -31.51 14.35 43.78
CA CYS A 672 -31.86 13.32 44.75
C CYS A 672 -30.61 12.92 45.54
N ASN A 673 -30.82 12.44 46.76
CA ASN A 673 -29.76 11.96 47.62
C ASN A 673 -29.84 10.44 47.73
N THR A 674 -28.68 9.78 47.76
CA THR A 674 -28.59 8.37 48.12
C THR A 674 -28.84 8.17 49.63
N LEU A 675 -29.15 6.93 50.04
CA LEU A 675 -29.41 6.57 51.45
C LEU A 675 -28.33 7.04 52.42
N GLY A 676 -27.07 7.10 51.98
CA GLY A 676 -25.95 7.55 52.80
C GLY A 676 -26.05 9.00 53.28
N CYS A 677 -26.91 9.83 52.66
CA CYS A 677 -27.04 11.25 53.01
C CYS A 677 -28.08 11.53 54.11
N ASP A 678 -29.07 10.64 54.31
CA ASP A 678 -30.17 10.87 55.27
C ASP A 678 -29.81 10.44 56.70
N PHE A 679 -28.82 9.54 56.84
CA PHE A 679 -28.35 9.08 58.14
C PHE A 679 -27.17 9.93 58.60
N ASN A 680 -27.36 10.74 59.65
CA ASN A 680 -26.26 11.39 60.36
C ASN A 680 -25.29 10.32 60.89
N SER A 681 -24.15 10.19 60.21
CA SER A 681 -23.13 9.15 60.37
C SER A 681 -22.62 9.02 61.80
N ASN A 682 -22.98 7.91 62.46
CA ASN A 682 -22.30 7.40 63.65
C ASN A 682 -22.32 5.85 63.76
N SER A 683 -22.93 5.14 62.80
CA SER A 683 -22.98 3.68 62.79
C SER A 683 -21.97 3.14 61.78
N GLY A 684 -20.79 2.79 62.28
CA GLY A 684 -19.69 2.28 61.46
C GLY A 684 -20.00 0.94 60.77
N ALA A 685 -19.35 0.79 59.61
CA ALA A 685 -19.21 -0.37 58.75
C ALA A 685 -20.33 -0.59 57.72
N ASN A 686 -19.97 -0.33 56.45
CA ASN A 686 -20.71 -0.52 55.20
C ASN A 686 -21.52 0.69 54.68
N GLU A 687 -21.11 1.92 55.01
CA GLU A 687 -21.74 3.14 54.50
C GLU A 687 -21.59 3.25 52.97
N VAL A 688 -22.74 3.23 52.29
CA VAL A 688 -22.86 3.73 50.92
C VAL A 688 -22.44 5.19 50.95
N PRO A 689 -21.49 5.63 50.12
CA PRO A 689 -21.07 7.03 50.09
C PRO A 689 -22.28 7.91 49.79
N CYS A 690 -22.47 8.97 50.59
CA CYS A 690 -23.45 10.01 50.28
C CYS A 690 -23.10 10.65 48.94
N MET A 691 -23.85 10.25 47.91
CA MET A 691 -23.78 10.79 46.56
C MET A 691 -25.09 11.50 46.23
N GLN A 692 -24.96 12.65 45.56
CA GLN A 692 -26.08 13.33 44.91
C GLN A 692 -26.22 12.79 43.49
N PHE A 693 -27.45 12.51 43.08
CA PHE A 693 -27.78 12.07 41.73
C PHE A 693 -28.98 12.85 41.23
N THR A 694 -29.32 12.70 39.96
CA THR A 694 -30.49 13.33 39.34
C THR A 694 -31.57 12.30 39.07
N SER A 695 -32.83 12.70 39.07
CA SER A 695 -33.96 11.83 38.70
C SER A 695 -33.84 11.19 37.29
N ALA A 696 -32.94 11.66 36.43
CA ALA A 696 -32.62 11.09 35.13
C ALA A 696 -31.58 9.95 35.18
N ASP A 697 -30.73 9.89 36.21
CA ASP A 697 -29.65 8.90 36.31
C ASP A 697 -30.12 7.43 36.33
N PRO A 698 -31.29 7.03 36.89
CA PRO A 698 -31.78 5.66 36.70
C PRO A 698 -31.89 5.28 35.22
N LEU A 699 -32.33 6.21 34.37
CA LEU A 699 -32.46 5.97 32.93
C LEU A 699 -31.07 5.84 32.28
N HIS A 700 -30.09 6.65 32.70
CA HIS A 700 -28.70 6.49 32.29
C HIS A 700 -28.13 5.11 32.68
N CYS A 701 -28.45 4.62 33.88
CA CYS A 701 -28.05 3.29 34.33
C CYS A 701 -28.67 2.17 33.46
N TYR A 702 -29.94 2.31 33.07
CA TYR A 702 -30.57 1.39 32.12
C TYR A 702 -29.87 1.39 30.77
N CYS A 703 -29.56 2.57 30.22
CA CYS A 703 -28.87 2.71 28.94
C CYS A 703 -27.46 2.10 28.97
N SER A 704 -26.67 2.38 30.02
CA SER A 704 -25.33 1.81 30.21
C SER A 704 -25.38 0.29 30.25
N TYR A 705 -26.27 -0.29 31.07
CA TYR A 705 -26.43 -1.74 31.16
C TYR A 705 -26.83 -2.36 29.82
N LYS A 706 -27.72 -1.72 29.06
CA LYS A 706 -28.16 -2.22 27.75
C LYS A 706 -27.01 -2.18 26.75
N LEU A 707 -26.20 -1.13 26.76
CA LEU A 707 -25.01 -1.00 25.92
C LEU A 707 -23.97 -2.08 26.25
N ASP A 708 -23.69 -2.32 27.53
CA ASP A 708 -22.77 -3.38 27.98
C ASP A 708 -23.25 -4.75 27.52
N ASN A 709 -24.54 -5.05 27.68
CA ASN A 709 -25.12 -6.30 27.22
C ASN A 709 -25.06 -6.46 25.69
N MET A 710 -25.23 -5.37 24.92
CA MET A 710 -25.05 -5.39 23.46
C MET A 710 -23.59 -5.65 23.07
N LEU A 711 -22.63 -5.07 23.80
CA LEU A 711 -21.21 -5.31 23.59
C LEU A 711 -20.82 -6.77 23.91
N GLU A 712 -21.34 -7.32 25.00
CA GLU A 712 -21.11 -8.72 25.41
C GLU A 712 -21.73 -9.74 24.44
N THR A 713 -22.96 -9.49 23.97
CA THR A 713 -23.71 -10.46 23.14
C THR A 713 -23.44 -10.34 21.64
N GLY A 714 -23.23 -9.12 21.12
CA GLY A 714 -23.05 -8.84 19.69
C GLY A 714 -21.60 -8.65 19.24
N GLY A 715 -20.68 -8.44 20.18
CA GLY A 715 -19.29 -8.07 19.89
C GLY A 715 -19.15 -6.72 19.18
N TYR A 716 -17.90 -6.29 18.98
CA TYR A 716 -17.58 -4.98 18.38
C TYR A 716 -18.15 -4.78 16.97
N VAL A 717 -18.37 -5.84 16.20
CA VAL A 717 -18.90 -5.72 14.83
C VAL A 717 -20.38 -5.36 14.85
N ALA A 718 -21.17 -5.90 15.78
CA ALA A 718 -22.56 -5.49 15.95
C ALA A 718 -22.64 -4.04 16.44
N ALA A 719 -21.81 -3.68 17.43
CA ALA A 719 -21.70 -2.32 17.94
C ALA A 719 -21.24 -1.32 16.85
N LEU A 720 -20.25 -1.67 16.02
CA LEU A 720 -19.80 -0.83 14.90
C LEU A 720 -20.81 -0.79 13.75
N SER A 721 -21.60 -1.84 13.53
CA SER A 721 -22.71 -1.78 12.56
C SER A 721 -23.84 -0.88 13.04
N TRP A 722 -24.06 -0.84 14.37
CA TRP A 722 -24.94 0.09 15.04
C TRP A 722 -24.40 1.52 14.91
N PHE A 723 -23.17 1.82 15.35
CA PHE A 723 -22.56 3.16 15.16
C PHE A 723 -22.43 3.58 13.68
N GLY A 724 -22.11 2.64 12.79
CA GLY A 724 -21.89 2.91 11.36
C GLY A 724 -23.16 3.24 10.58
N SER A 725 -24.33 2.80 11.07
CA SER A 725 -25.63 3.18 10.50
C SER A 725 -26.05 4.61 10.89
N TYR A 726 -25.42 5.19 11.93
CA TYR A 726 -25.88 6.44 12.57
C TYR A 726 -24.77 7.47 12.82
N MET A 727 -23.69 7.44 12.04
CA MET A 727 -22.49 8.31 12.16
C MET A 727 -22.75 9.85 12.05
N PHE A 728 -24.01 10.29 12.03
CA PHE A 728 -24.43 11.69 11.94
C PHE A 728 -25.39 12.15 13.05
N MET A 729 -25.71 11.31 14.03
CA MET A 729 -26.62 11.67 15.13
C MET A 729 -25.89 12.31 16.32
N THR A 730 -26.59 13.22 16.99
CA THR A 730 -26.10 13.90 18.20
C THR A 730 -26.34 13.02 19.43
N VAL A 731 -25.64 13.26 20.55
CA VAL A 731 -25.78 12.44 21.78
C VAL A 731 -27.20 12.52 22.38
N ALA A 732 -27.93 13.61 22.13
CA ALA A 732 -29.35 13.72 22.48
C ALA A 732 -30.20 12.68 21.74
N ASP A 733 -29.87 12.41 20.47
CA ASP A 733 -30.53 11.37 19.69
C ASP A 733 -30.17 9.95 20.18
N LEU A 734 -29.02 9.77 20.85
CA LEU A 734 -28.56 8.48 21.38
C LEU A 734 -29.23 8.13 22.73
N THR A 735 -29.51 9.15 23.56
CA THR A 735 -30.36 9.01 24.74
C THR A 735 -31.80 8.76 24.35
N ASP A 736 -32.32 9.51 23.36
CA ASP A 736 -33.64 9.24 22.80
C ASP A 736 -33.66 7.84 22.21
N GLU A 737 -32.73 7.40 21.34
CA GLU A 737 -32.75 6.06 20.73
C GLU A 737 -32.43 4.87 21.68
N CYS A 738 -31.68 5.05 22.78
CA CYS A 738 -31.60 4.00 23.81
C CYS A 738 -32.97 3.74 24.45
N ILE A 739 -33.82 4.76 24.48
CA ILE A 739 -35.17 4.71 25.00
C ILE A 739 -36.18 4.42 23.88
N ASP A 740 -35.91 4.84 22.64
CA ASP A 740 -36.79 4.83 21.47
C ASP A 740 -36.41 3.70 20.49
N TYR A 741 -35.72 2.65 20.95
CA TYR A 741 -35.47 1.44 20.17
C TYR A 741 -36.81 0.75 19.82
N LYS A 742 -37.36 1.20 18.68
CA LYS A 742 -38.60 0.84 18.00
C LYS A 742 -38.30 0.02 16.74
#